data_AF-A0A3D1G6T9-F1
#
_entry.id   AF-A0A3D1G6T9-F1
#
_cell.length_a   1.000
_cell.length_b   1.000
_cell.length_c   1.000
_cell.angle_alpha   90.00
_cell.angle_beta   90.00
_cell.angle_gamma   90.00
#
_symmetry.space_group_name_H-M   'P 1'
#
loop_
_entity.id
_entity.type
_entity.pdbx_description
1 polymer ?
#
loop_
_entity_poly.entity_id
_entity_poly.type
_entity_poly.pdbx_seq_one_letter_code
_entity_poly.pdbx_strand_id
1 'polypeptide(L)'
;MKGNILFLLAAILLTSCSGSELFIDRDHSSWNRTPGPDAQELIYSIHLIGDAGSPSLDKQEPVLALFQQFLKNDGEQSAAIFLGDNIYLNGLPDTTHPNRSFYEARINEQLKTVEGYKGKVFFIPGNHDWDDGGKDGLAAIHRQERYIEHYLNRGNIFIPDNGFPGPVEIKLMDKDDHPDLKHDIRLVALDTQWWLHPFEKPFGDTGEYELTDAGDMINELQDIVRKRKNDYLIVAGHHPLISKERHGGYFPLKTHLKPPVFGSLYVLYRKIFGYKQDITHPLYSSMVQNMEEAFSEKEEIIYVSGHAHSLQYHRMVQNKRYTQHHLVSGAGSKTDFVADGRDSEFSYEGKGFLSLRVYKDGSVWMEAWRPKGDGSSGELLYRTQIQGSFGDPLEEAPEELPDYDYSDSTVVTAANPDYASAGPIKRALMGSNRRDLWAVESEFPVFDVTEVEGGLEVVRSGGKGQSNTLHLDGSDDREFVLRSVDKVAGKIWSDALRQTFALDVAQDQFSMLDPYAALVVSSLSGAAGVLHVEPTIYYVPDDPLLGEYGKEMAGTLALFEQKPDNDMSDVASVEYAEDVMGWFDMLREVDGDIDHRIDQPLMARSRLFDMFIGDWDRHYDQWRWAAVEPDDNQGKIYRPIPRDRDVALMKLNGFAPTLAKFGPFFQYQNTEESYGDLKGLNYNSLGITRRFTNQLTKEDWLTIAEELQQNLTDEAIESAVRSYPGAVYELHGEDMIRILKVRRDQLRAVTEQYYRLISKVVSIPASHKRERILITIPDEHHVRVQIYKLSGKGKLRDLYFDRTFNDQETRELRIFAMGDNDQIILNGKATNKIRLRIVGGAGNDEFIDEDPGIRKHVFVYDTEAGNSFELGKGAGITTEADPAINQYNMEDDYAWNSVRAKFYFNYNSNDGLFIGGGPMITRHSFRRLPAFDQYIVGNLAPLTMAATLKYKGVWYEVKQGLDISADG
;
A
#
# COMPACT_ATOMS: atom_id res chain seq x y z
N MET A 1 -56.81 7.84 -8.09
CA MET A 1 -56.11 7.79 -6.78
C MET A 1 -56.18 6.44 -6.09
N LYS A 2 -57.36 5.83 -5.82
CA LYS A 2 -57.43 4.56 -5.07
C LYS A 2 -56.65 3.38 -5.69
N GLY A 3 -56.63 3.24 -7.02
CA GLY A 3 -55.85 2.20 -7.71
C GLY A 3 -54.33 2.36 -7.57
N ASN A 4 -53.82 3.59 -7.70
CA ASN A 4 -52.37 3.87 -7.57
C ASN A 4 -51.89 3.72 -6.11
N ILE A 5 -52.74 4.03 -5.13
CA ILE A 5 -52.44 3.81 -3.71
C ILE A 5 -52.38 2.31 -3.39
N LEU A 6 -53.30 1.51 -3.95
CA LEU A 6 -53.29 0.05 -3.77
C LEU A 6 -52.08 -0.61 -4.43
N PHE A 7 -51.67 -0.13 -5.61
CA PHE A 7 -50.47 -0.60 -6.30
C PHE A 7 -49.19 -0.22 -5.55
N LEU A 8 -49.11 1.01 -5.03
CA LEU A 8 -47.99 1.45 -4.19
C LEU A 8 -47.90 0.64 -2.89
N LEU A 9 -49.04 0.39 -2.21
CA LEU A 9 -49.10 -0.46 -1.02
C LEU A 9 -48.70 -1.91 -1.33
N ALA A 10 -49.14 -2.46 -2.46
CA ALA A 10 -48.74 -3.79 -2.89
C ALA A 10 -47.23 -3.85 -3.21
N ALA A 11 -46.67 -2.85 -3.88
CA ALA A 11 -45.24 -2.76 -4.15
C ALA A 11 -44.40 -2.60 -2.86
N ILE A 12 -44.88 -1.82 -1.88
CA ILE A 12 -44.23 -1.70 -0.56
C ILE A 12 -44.25 -3.04 0.17
N LEU A 13 -45.40 -3.74 0.19
CA LEU A 13 -45.50 -5.06 0.83
C LEU A 13 -44.65 -6.13 0.13
N LEU A 14 -44.50 -6.04 -1.19
CA LEU A 14 -43.64 -6.95 -1.97
C LEU A 14 -42.14 -6.65 -1.83
N THR A 15 -41.76 -5.45 -1.40
CA THR A 15 -40.35 -5.04 -1.24
C THR A 15 -39.88 -5.01 0.21
N SER A 16 -40.79 -5.05 1.19
CA SER A 16 -40.49 -5.15 2.62
C SER A 16 -40.10 -6.57 3.02
N CYS A 17 -39.11 -6.69 3.90
CA CYS A 17 -38.69 -7.97 4.46
C CYS A 17 -39.35 -8.22 5.81
N SER A 18 -39.70 -9.47 6.10
CA SER A 18 -40.01 -9.94 7.46
C SER A 18 -38.72 -10.34 8.17
N GLY A 19 -38.64 -10.13 9.47
CA GLY A 19 -37.55 -10.61 10.32
C GLY A 19 -38.09 -11.06 11.66
N SER A 20 -37.42 -12.04 12.25
CA SER A 20 -37.62 -12.54 13.60
C SER A 20 -36.35 -12.34 14.42
N GLU A 21 -36.46 -12.27 15.75
CA GLU A 21 -35.27 -12.07 16.60
C GLU A 21 -34.25 -13.22 16.40
N LEU A 22 -34.75 -14.46 16.27
CA LEU A 22 -33.96 -15.65 15.99
C LEU A 22 -34.63 -16.43 14.86
N PHE A 23 -33.92 -16.60 13.75
CA PHE A 23 -34.31 -17.40 12.61
C PHE A 23 -33.38 -18.59 12.43
N ILE A 24 -33.96 -19.77 12.23
CA ILE A 24 -33.25 -20.99 11.82
C ILE A 24 -34.06 -21.60 10.69
N ASP A 25 -33.38 -21.95 9.59
CA ASP A 25 -34.04 -22.58 8.45
C ASP A 25 -34.75 -23.88 8.85
N ARG A 26 -35.86 -24.19 8.17
CA ARG A 26 -36.70 -25.33 8.51
C ARG A 26 -35.92 -26.65 8.47
N ASP A 27 -35.00 -26.80 7.53
CA ASP A 27 -34.22 -28.03 7.36
C ASP A 27 -33.18 -28.21 8.49
N HIS A 28 -32.85 -27.11 9.19
CA HIS A 28 -31.89 -27.08 10.30
C HIS A 28 -32.55 -26.89 11.69
N SER A 29 -33.87 -26.80 11.74
CA SER A 29 -34.65 -26.57 12.97
C SER A 29 -34.49 -27.63 14.07
N SER A 30 -33.90 -28.78 13.74
CA SER A 30 -33.64 -29.89 14.67
C SER A 30 -32.19 -29.97 15.18
N TRP A 31 -31.38 -28.92 14.97
CA TRP A 31 -29.97 -28.85 15.37
C TRP A 31 -29.71 -29.24 16.84
N ASN A 32 -30.64 -28.91 17.74
CA ASN A 32 -30.53 -29.21 19.17
C ASN A 32 -30.78 -30.69 19.53
N ARG A 33 -31.18 -31.52 18.55
CA ARG A 33 -31.38 -32.96 18.71
C ARG A 33 -30.17 -33.78 18.25
N THR A 34 -29.29 -33.18 17.46
CA THR A 34 -28.01 -33.79 17.07
C THR A 34 -27.01 -33.52 18.19
N PRO A 35 -26.47 -34.55 18.86
CA PRO A 35 -25.39 -34.35 19.81
C PRO A 35 -24.24 -33.65 19.11
N GLY A 36 -23.66 -32.62 19.73
CA GLY A 36 -22.39 -32.08 19.24
C GLY A 36 -21.26 -33.08 19.48
N PRO A 37 -20.08 -32.86 18.89
CA PRO A 37 -18.90 -33.67 19.18
C PRO A 37 -18.52 -33.61 20.67
N ASP A 38 -17.77 -34.59 21.16
CA ASP A 38 -17.33 -34.62 22.55
C ASP A 38 -16.37 -33.44 22.81
N ALA A 39 -16.60 -32.69 23.90
CA ALA A 39 -15.72 -31.59 24.29
C ALA A 39 -14.28 -32.06 24.58
N GLN A 40 -14.08 -33.35 24.90
CA GLN A 40 -12.74 -33.93 25.05
C GLN A 40 -11.99 -34.13 23.72
N GLU A 41 -12.70 -34.02 22.59
CA GLU A 41 -12.15 -34.14 21.24
C GLU A 41 -11.86 -32.77 20.61
N LEU A 42 -12.05 -31.67 21.34
CA LEU A 42 -11.75 -30.33 20.86
C LEU A 42 -10.22 -30.13 20.75
N ILE A 43 -9.75 -29.72 19.57
CA ILE A 43 -8.34 -29.41 19.30
C ILE A 43 -8.10 -27.91 19.42
N TYR A 44 -8.93 -27.09 18.76
CA TYR A 44 -8.70 -25.66 18.66
C TYR A 44 -10.00 -24.87 18.60
N SER A 45 -10.00 -23.68 19.20
CA SER A 45 -11.17 -22.78 19.22
C SER A 45 -10.84 -21.41 18.65
N ILE A 46 -11.70 -20.89 17.78
CA ILE A 46 -11.55 -19.57 17.18
C ILE A 46 -12.80 -18.76 17.53
N HIS A 47 -12.66 -17.69 18.31
CA HIS A 47 -13.75 -16.83 18.74
C HIS A 47 -13.76 -15.54 17.93
N LEU A 48 -14.91 -15.20 17.37
CA LEU A 48 -15.09 -14.17 16.34
C LEU A 48 -16.00 -13.07 16.86
N ILE A 49 -15.52 -11.83 16.98
CA ILE A 49 -16.34 -10.71 17.46
C ILE A 49 -16.08 -9.44 16.65
N GLY A 50 -17.10 -8.89 15.99
CA GLY A 50 -17.03 -7.61 15.27
C GLY A 50 -17.87 -6.53 15.95
N ASP A 51 -17.62 -5.27 15.57
CA ASP A 51 -18.47 -4.13 15.92
C ASP A 51 -18.57 -3.92 17.44
N ALA A 52 -17.46 -4.20 18.13
CA ALA A 52 -17.32 -4.09 19.57
C ALA A 52 -16.88 -2.69 20.03
N GLY A 53 -16.65 -1.74 19.12
CA GLY A 53 -16.11 -0.40 19.42
C GLY A 53 -17.05 0.61 20.09
N SER A 54 -18.25 0.20 20.51
CA SER A 54 -19.18 1.05 21.27
C SER A 54 -19.63 0.40 22.59
N PRO A 55 -18.70 -0.14 23.41
CA PRO A 55 -19.07 -0.79 24.66
C PRO A 55 -19.59 0.26 25.65
N SER A 56 -20.41 -0.19 26.61
CA SER A 56 -20.73 0.65 27.77
C SER A 56 -19.45 0.95 28.56
N LEU A 57 -19.24 2.21 28.93
CA LEU A 57 -18.12 2.63 29.78
C LEU A 57 -18.48 2.62 31.28
N ASP A 58 -19.77 2.46 31.62
CA ASP A 58 -20.26 2.42 33.01
C ASP A 58 -20.12 1.02 33.63
N LYS A 59 -20.23 -0.02 32.80
CA LYS A 59 -20.08 -1.43 33.16
C LYS A 59 -19.53 -2.19 31.95
N GLN A 60 -18.77 -3.26 32.19
CA GLN A 60 -18.29 -4.12 31.11
C GLN A 60 -19.47 -4.62 30.26
N GLU A 61 -19.35 -4.50 28.93
CA GLU A 61 -20.39 -4.96 28.01
C GLU A 61 -20.60 -6.48 28.19
N PRO A 62 -21.83 -6.97 28.42
CA PRO A 62 -22.08 -8.40 28.68
C PRO A 62 -21.52 -9.35 27.62
N VAL A 63 -21.49 -8.94 26.35
CA VAL A 63 -20.87 -9.76 25.28
C VAL A 63 -19.37 -9.90 25.50
N LEU A 64 -18.68 -8.79 25.82
CA LEU A 64 -17.24 -8.79 26.12
C LEU A 64 -16.91 -9.58 27.39
N ALA A 65 -17.77 -9.50 28.41
CA ALA A 65 -17.62 -10.32 29.61
C ALA A 65 -17.76 -11.82 29.32
N LEU A 66 -18.75 -12.22 28.51
CA LEU A 66 -18.92 -13.62 28.09
C LEU A 66 -17.75 -14.08 27.22
N PHE A 67 -17.34 -13.25 26.25
CA PHE A 67 -16.20 -13.52 25.37
C PHE A 67 -14.93 -13.78 26.20
N GLN A 68 -14.64 -12.92 27.18
CA GLN A 68 -13.52 -13.09 28.10
C GLN A 68 -13.59 -14.41 28.89
N GLN A 69 -14.78 -14.91 29.24
CA GLN A 69 -14.92 -16.23 29.90
C GLN A 69 -14.54 -17.38 28.96
N PHE A 70 -14.93 -17.31 27.68
CA PHE A 70 -14.54 -18.31 26.69
C PHE A 70 -13.01 -18.35 26.53
N LEU A 71 -12.39 -17.18 26.35
CA LEU A 71 -10.93 -17.08 26.23
C LEU A 71 -10.19 -17.64 27.46
N LYS A 72 -10.72 -17.41 28.67
CA LYS A 72 -10.15 -17.95 29.91
C LYS A 72 -10.28 -19.48 30.00
N ASN A 73 -11.37 -20.04 29.50
CA ASN A 73 -11.62 -21.48 29.55
C ASN A 73 -10.82 -22.25 28.49
N ASP A 74 -10.69 -21.68 27.28
CA ASP A 74 -10.08 -22.36 26.13
C ASP A 74 -8.54 -22.20 26.09
N GLY A 75 -8.00 -21.09 26.64
CA GLY A 75 -6.57 -20.96 26.94
C GLY A 75 -5.67 -20.85 25.70
N GLU A 76 -4.52 -21.54 25.71
CA GLU A 76 -3.47 -21.39 24.69
C GLU A 76 -3.85 -21.98 23.32
N GLN A 77 -4.71 -23.00 23.28
CA GLN A 77 -5.21 -23.65 22.05
C GLN A 77 -6.44 -22.93 21.49
N SER A 78 -6.39 -21.60 21.45
CA SER A 78 -7.47 -20.80 20.91
C SER A 78 -7.01 -19.45 20.34
N ALA A 79 -7.87 -18.85 19.51
CA ALA A 79 -7.66 -17.53 18.93
C ALA A 79 -8.87 -16.62 19.20
N ALA A 80 -8.61 -15.34 19.45
CA ALA A 80 -9.59 -14.27 19.49
C ALA A 80 -9.39 -13.35 18.27
N ILE A 81 -10.42 -13.20 17.43
CA ILE A 81 -10.37 -12.37 16.23
C ILE A 81 -11.41 -11.27 16.34
N PHE A 82 -10.95 -10.03 16.38
CA PHE A 82 -11.79 -8.84 16.33
C PHE A 82 -12.00 -8.41 14.88
N LEU A 83 -13.23 -8.46 14.38
CA LEU A 83 -13.59 -8.36 12.95
C LEU A 83 -13.95 -6.94 12.51
N GLY A 84 -13.21 -5.93 12.99
CA GLY A 84 -13.39 -4.53 12.61
C GLY A 84 -14.45 -3.76 13.38
N ASP A 85 -14.45 -2.45 13.14
CA ASP A 85 -15.19 -1.46 13.92
C ASP A 85 -14.84 -1.53 15.41
N ASN A 86 -13.53 -1.56 15.66
CA ASN A 86 -12.97 -1.63 17.00
C ASN A 86 -13.14 -0.28 17.73
N ILE A 87 -13.30 0.83 17.00
CA ILE A 87 -13.56 2.16 17.55
C ILE A 87 -14.67 2.87 16.76
N TYR A 88 -15.69 3.38 17.46
CA TYR A 88 -16.67 4.31 16.88
C TYR A 88 -16.49 5.74 17.39
N LEU A 89 -16.74 6.79 16.59
CA LEU A 89 -17.22 6.77 15.20
C LEU A 89 -16.10 6.89 14.14
N ASN A 90 -14.98 7.53 14.47
CA ASN A 90 -13.98 8.00 13.49
C ASN A 90 -12.56 7.47 13.78
N GLY A 91 -12.46 6.22 14.21
CA GLY A 91 -11.18 5.60 14.53
C GLY A 91 -10.49 6.29 15.69
N LEU A 92 -9.20 6.01 15.87
CA LEU A 92 -8.41 6.61 16.92
C LEU A 92 -7.87 7.99 16.45
N PRO A 93 -8.32 9.13 17.01
CA PRO A 93 -7.82 10.45 16.59
C PRO A 93 -6.40 10.68 17.12
N ASP A 94 -5.71 11.75 16.76
CA ASP A 94 -4.39 12.09 17.33
C ASP A 94 -4.45 12.43 18.83
N THR A 95 -3.29 12.61 19.44
CA THR A 95 -3.12 12.84 20.89
C THR A 95 -3.65 14.18 21.38
N THR A 96 -3.80 15.18 20.50
CA THR A 96 -4.30 16.52 20.85
C THR A 96 -5.83 16.62 20.79
N HIS A 97 -6.48 15.65 20.16
CA HIS A 97 -7.92 15.67 19.95
C HIS A 97 -8.69 15.76 21.30
N PRO A 98 -9.63 16.71 21.48
CA PRO A 98 -10.30 16.96 22.78
C PRO A 98 -10.98 15.74 23.40
N ASN A 99 -11.42 14.79 22.57
CA ASN A 99 -12.07 13.54 22.99
C ASN A 99 -11.19 12.30 22.85
N ARG A 100 -9.86 12.42 22.68
CA ARG A 100 -8.94 11.27 22.54
C ARG A 100 -9.14 10.23 23.64
N SER A 101 -9.25 10.68 24.90
CA SER A 101 -9.47 9.81 26.07
C SER A 101 -10.78 8.99 25.99
N PHE A 102 -11.81 9.50 25.32
CA PHE A 102 -13.06 8.78 25.11
C PHE A 102 -12.91 7.63 24.11
N TYR A 103 -12.16 7.84 23.02
CA TYR A 103 -11.87 6.79 22.04
C TYR A 103 -10.95 5.70 22.65
N GLU A 104 -9.92 6.11 23.39
CA GLU A 104 -9.05 5.20 24.13
C GLU A 104 -9.82 4.35 25.14
N ALA A 105 -10.73 4.96 25.91
CA ALA A 105 -11.54 4.22 26.88
C ALA A 105 -12.36 3.10 26.22
N ARG A 106 -12.84 3.30 24.97
CA ARG A 106 -13.62 2.29 24.24
C ARG A 106 -12.79 1.13 23.73
N ILE A 107 -11.63 1.40 23.13
CA ILE A 107 -10.74 0.31 22.70
C ILE A 107 -10.16 -0.44 23.91
N ASN A 108 -9.86 0.26 25.00
CA ASN A 108 -9.36 -0.36 26.23
C ASN A 108 -10.32 -1.37 26.84
N GLU A 109 -11.64 -1.21 26.70
CA GLU A 109 -12.59 -2.23 27.15
C GLU A 109 -12.45 -3.56 26.39
N GLN A 110 -12.10 -3.51 25.09
CA GLN A 110 -11.79 -4.70 24.30
C GLN A 110 -10.41 -5.25 24.68
N LEU A 111 -9.39 -4.41 24.79
CA LEU A 111 -8.03 -4.84 25.14
C LEU A 111 -7.96 -5.54 26.51
N LYS A 112 -8.72 -5.06 27.51
CA LYS A 112 -8.86 -5.73 28.81
C LYS A 112 -9.47 -7.12 28.73
N THR A 113 -10.26 -7.45 27.69
CA THR A 113 -10.81 -8.80 27.54
C THR A 113 -9.75 -9.83 27.20
N VAL A 114 -8.69 -9.42 26.52
CA VAL A 114 -7.58 -10.26 26.05
C VAL A 114 -6.29 -10.03 26.85
N GLU A 115 -6.31 -9.14 27.84
CA GLU A 115 -5.18 -8.90 28.73
C GLU A 115 -4.86 -10.18 29.53
N GLY A 116 -3.62 -10.67 29.39
CA GLY A 116 -3.17 -11.93 30.01
C GLY A 116 -3.74 -13.21 29.41
N TYR A 117 -4.58 -13.13 28.37
CA TYR A 117 -5.01 -14.29 27.60
C TYR A 117 -3.83 -14.85 26.80
N LYS A 118 -3.63 -16.16 26.83
CA LYS A 118 -2.42 -16.77 26.27
C LYS A 118 -2.53 -17.28 24.83
N GLY A 119 -3.75 -17.49 24.34
CA GLY A 119 -3.98 -17.83 22.94
C GLY A 119 -3.71 -16.66 22.00
N LYS A 120 -3.89 -16.86 20.70
CA LYS A 120 -3.59 -15.85 19.67
C LYS A 120 -4.66 -14.76 19.63
N VAL A 121 -4.26 -13.51 19.35
CA VAL A 121 -5.16 -12.35 19.34
C VAL A 121 -4.90 -11.55 18.08
N PHE A 122 -5.96 -11.21 17.36
CA PHE A 122 -5.87 -10.43 16.13
C PHE A 122 -6.98 -9.38 16.06
N PHE A 123 -6.63 -8.18 15.62
CA PHE A 123 -7.54 -7.08 15.33
C PHE A 123 -7.50 -6.76 13.84
N ILE A 124 -8.66 -6.84 13.19
CA ILE A 124 -8.86 -6.44 11.80
C ILE A 124 -9.55 -5.07 11.80
N PRO A 125 -9.16 -4.11 10.94
CA PRO A 125 -9.83 -2.81 10.84
C PRO A 125 -11.19 -2.88 10.13
N GLY A 126 -12.11 -2.01 10.54
CA GLY A 126 -13.39 -1.76 9.86
C GLY A 126 -13.52 -0.34 9.32
N ASN A 127 -14.67 -0.01 8.73
CA ASN A 127 -14.86 1.31 8.13
C ASN A 127 -14.78 2.45 9.16
N HIS A 128 -15.24 2.21 10.39
CA HIS A 128 -15.15 3.23 11.44
C HIS A 128 -13.74 3.41 11.95
N ASP A 129 -12.87 2.39 11.88
CA ASP A 129 -11.45 2.53 12.24
C ASP A 129 -10.70 3.44 11.23
N TRP A 130 -11.12 3.42 9.95
CA TRP A 130 -10.67 4.29 8.86
C TRP A 130 -11.30 5.69 8.83
N ASP A 131 -11.46 6.35 9.99
CA ASP A 131 -12.12 7.67 10.09
C ASP A 131 -13.52 7.69 9.42
N ASP A 132 -14.30 6.61 9.56
CA ASP A 132 -15.59 6.43 8.87
C ASP A 132 -15.49 6.59 7.33
N GLY A 133 -14.34 6.21 6.76
CA GLY A 133 -14.02 6.41 5.34
C GLY A 133 -13.64 7.84 4.97
N GLY A 134 -13.24 8.66 5.96
CA GLY A 134 -12.78 10.05 5.81
C GLY A 134 -11.32 10.18 5.37
N LYS A 135 -10.87 11.42 5.13
CA LYS A 135 -9.55 11.72 4.55
C LYS A 135 -8.37 11.31 5.45
N ASP A 136 -8.59 11.25 6.76
CA ASP A 136 -7.55 10.98 7.75
C ASP A 136 -7.50 9.49 8.14
N GLY A 137 -8.17 8.63 7.35
CA GLY A 137 -8.35 7.21 7.64
C GLY A 137 -7.04 6.43 7.78
N LEU A 138 -6.09 6.59 6.84
CA LEU A 138 -4.79 5.91 6.93
C LEU A 138 -4.03 6.29 8.20
N ALA A 139 -4.03 7.58 8.55
CA ALA A 139 -3.41 8.06 9.78
C ALA A 139 -4.12 7.53 11.04
N ALA A 140 -5.44 7.35 11.00
CA ALA A 140 -6.20 6.74 12.09
C ALA A 140 -5.84 5.26 12.28
N ILE A 141 -5.69 4.50 11.19
CA ILE A 141 -5.23 3.10 11.22
C ILE A 141 -3.85 2.99 11.86
N HIS A 142 -2.87 3.73 11.37
CA HIS A 142 -1.51 3.70 11.93
C HIS A 142 -1.46 4.08 13.41
N ARG A 143 -2.31 5.02 13.86
CA ARG A 143 -2.40 5.37 15.28
C ARG A 143 -3.01 4.24 16.10
N GLN A 144 -4.03 3.59 15.57
CA GLN A 144 -4.77 2.52 16.25
C GLN A 144 -3.95 1.24 16.38
N GLU A 145 -3.28 0.84 15.30
CA GLU A 145 -2.29 -0.24 15.23
C GLU A 145 -1.23 -0.07 16.32
N ARG A 146 -0.48 1.04 16.28
CA ARG A 146 0.53 1.37 17.31
C ARG A 146 -0.02 1.38 18.73
N TYR A 147 -1.24 1.88 18.93
CA TYR A 147 -1.85 1.92 20.26
C TYR A 147 -2.16 0.53 20.81
N ILE A 148 -2.77 -0.33 19.99
CA ILE A 148 -3.17 -1.70 20.36
C ILE A 148 -1.93 -2.55 20.65
N GLU A 149 -0.94 -2.49 19.78
CA GLU A 149 0.30 -3.27 19.91
C GLU A 149 1.12 -2.83 21.11
N HIS A 150 1.22 -1.51 21.34
CA HIS A 150 1.88 -0.99 22.53
C HIS A 150 1.18 -1.39 23.82
N TYR A 151 -0.16 -1.34 23.85
CA TYR A 151 -0.94 -1.68 25.04
C TYR A 151 -0.79 -3.16 25.42
N LEU A 152 -0.88 -4.07 24.44
CA LEU A 152 -0.83 -5.51 24.69
C LEU A 152 0.60 -6.05 24.76
N ASN A 153 1.55 -5.39 24.09
CA ASN A 153 2.96 -5.78 24.00
C ASN A 153 3.15 -7.24 23.54
N ARG A 154 2.54 -7.57 22.39
CA ARG A 154 2.49 -8.94 21.83
C ARG A 154 3.07 -9.06 20.41
N GLY A 155 3.81 -8.05 19.95
CA GLY A 155 4.23 -7.95 18.54
C GLY A 155 3.07 -7.55 17.64
N ASN A 156 3.17 -7.91 16.36
CA ASN A 156 2.16 -7.58 15.36
C ASN A 156 0.87 -8.37 15.58
N ILE A 157 -0.18 -7.66 15.99
CA ILE A 157 -1.52 -8.23 16.26
C ILE A 157 -2.64 -7.42 15.60
N PHE A 158 -2.32 -6.29 14.99
CA PHE A 158 -3.26 -5.52 14.19
C PHE A 158 -2.98 -5.79 12.72
N ILE A 159 -3.87 -6.54 12.08
CA ILE A 159 -3.63 -7.15 10.79
C ILE A 159 -4.77 -6.84 9.81
N PRO A 160 -4.48 -6.59 8.53
CA PRO A 160 -3.14 -6.39 7.95
C PRO A 160 -2.43 -5.12 8.46
N ASP A 161 -1.10 -5.15 8.43
CA ASP A 161 -0.24 -4.09 8.97
C ASP A 161 -0.15 -2.86 8.04
N ASN A 162 0.19 -1.70 8.60
CA ASN A 162 0.43 -0.43 7.89
C ASN A 162 -0.74 0.07 7.02
N GLY A 163 -1.95 -0.46 7.24
CA GLY A 163 -3.14 -0.14 6.45
C GLY A 163 -3.18 -0.77 5.06
N PHE A 164 -2.34 -1.78 4.79
CA PHE A 164 -2.41 -2.58 3.57
C PHE A 164 -3.69 -3.45 3.53
N PRO A 165 -4.16 -3.87 2.34
CA PRO A 165 -5.38 -4.66 2.21
C PRO A 165 -5.29 -6.11 2.70
N GLY A 166 -4.10 -6.63 3.04
CA GLY A 166 -3.85 -8.08 3.07
C GLY A 166 -3.82 -8.65 1.65
N PRO A 167 -3.83 -9.97 1.41
CA PRO A 167 -3.97 -11.02 2.41
C PRO A 167 -2.71 -11.17 3.25
N VAL A 168 -2.90 -11.30 4.57
CA VAL A 168 -1.82 -11.73 5.48
C VAL A 168 -2.17 -13.14 5.94
N GLU A 169 -1.31 -14.11 5.60
CA GLU A 169 -1.46 -15.51 6.00
C GLU A 169 -0.83 -15.75 7.38
N ILE A 170 -1.61 -16.33 8.30
CA ILE A 170 -1.19 -16.59 9.67
C ILE A 170 -1.48 -18.05 10.03
N LYS A 171 -0.44 -18.77 10.44
CA LYS A 171 -0.59 -20.10 11.01
C LYS A 171 -1.15 -20.00 12.43
N LEU A 172 -2.36 -20.51 12.67
CA LEU A 172 -2.97 -20.58 14.01
C LEU A 172 -2.48 -21.80 14.79
N MET A 173 -2.37 -22.95 14.15
CA MET A 173 -1.82 -24.18 14.73
C MET A 173 -1.17 -25.02 13.64
N ASP A 174 0.05 -25.50 13.88
CA ASP A 174 0.72 -26.43 12.97
C ASP A 174 0.16 -27.84 13.16
N LYS A 175 0.04 -28.62 12.09
CA LYS A 175 -0.29 -30.06 12.19
C LYS A 175 0.68 -30.80 13.12
N ASP A 176 1.94 -30.36 13.21
CA ASP A 176 2.95 -30.99 14.06
C ASP A 176 2.82 -30.58 15.54
N ASP A 177 2.03 -29.55 15.86
CA ASP A 177 1.75 -29.12 17.24
C ASP A 177 0.73 -30.01 17.97
N HIS A 178 -0.03 -30.84 17.24
CA HIS A 178 -1.05 -31.71 17.84
C HIS A 178 -1.18 -33.06 17.10
N PRO A 179 -1.05 -34.21 17.80
CA PRO A 179 -0.97 -35.53 17.15
C PRO A 179 -2.24 -35.94 16.39
N ASP A 180 -3.39 -35.37 16.73
CA ASP A 180 -4.67 -35.64 16.07
C ASP A 180 -5.03 -34.60 14.99
N LEU A 181 -4.20 -33.58 14.75
CA LEU A 181 -4.44 -32.56 13.73
C LEU A 181 -3.78 -33.01 12.41
N LYS A 182 -4.58 -33.25 11.36
CA LYS A 182 -4.03 -33.71 10.06
C LYS A 182 -3.47 -32.60 9.17
N HIS A 183 -4.03 -31.39 9.28
CA HIS A 183 -3.69 -30.26 8.42
C HIS A 183 -3.63 -28.97 9.25
N ASP A 184 -2.87 -27.99 8.79
CA ASP A 184 -2.69 -26.74 9.53
C ASP A 184 -4.01 -26.00 9.69
N ILE A 185 -4.13 -25.24 10.77
CA ILE A 185 -5.22 -24.28 10.95
C ILE A 185 -4.66 -22.91 10.61
N ARG A 186 -5.24 -22.24 9.60
CA ARG A 186 -4.72 -20.98 9.06
C ARG A 186 -5.79 -19.90 9.01
N LEU A 187 -5.36 -18.68 9.31
CA LEU A 187 -6.14 -17.44 9.18
C LEU A 187 -5.55 -16.62 8.03
N VAL A 188 -6.40 -16.10 7.16
CA VAL A 188 -6.04 -15.09 6.16
C VAL A 188 -6.80 -13.81 6.50
N ALA A 189 -6.10 -12.75 6.88
CA ALA A 189 -6.73 -11.48 7.24
C ALA A 189 -6.74 -10.49 6.06
N LEU A 190 -7.85 -9.76 5.92
CA LEU A 190 -8.09 -8.78 4.87
C LEU A 190 -8.61 -7.46 5.48
N ASP A 191 -8.05 -6.33 5.06
CA ASP A 191 -8.64 -5.00 5.31
C ASP A 191 -9.63 -4.68 4.20
N THR A 192 -10.87 -5.11 4.39
CA THR A 192 -11.91 -4.92 3.39
C THR A 192 -12.29 -3.45 3.18
N GLN A 193 -11.94 -2.54 4.08
CA GLN A 193 -12.21 -1.12 3.93
C GLN A 193 -11.25 -0.46 2.95
N TRP A 194 -10.03 -0.97 2.80
CA TRP A 194 -9.06 -0.47 1.82
C TRP A 194 -9.65 -0.37 0.39
N TRP A 195 -10.46 -1.33 -0.05
CA TRP A 195 -11.15 -1.28 -1.36
C TRP A 195 -12.17 -0.14 -1.47
N LEU A 196 -12.86 0.15 -0.38
CA LEU A 196 -13.96 1.13 -0.34
C LEU A 196 -13.47 2.54 0.02
N HIS A 197 -12.24 2.66 0.51
CA HIS A 197 -11.61 3.91 0.91
C HIS A 197 -11.25 4.78 -0.31
N PRO A 198 -11.77 6.02 -0.38
CA PRO A 198 -11.61 6.88 -1.55
C PRO A 198 -10.44 7.87 -1.45
N PHE A 199 -9.78 7.95 -0.30
CA PHE A 199 -8.66 8.87 -0.06
C PHE A 199 -7.33 8.11 -0.04
N GLU A 200 -6.31 8.71 0.58
CA GLU A 200 -4.96 8.14 0.69
C GLU A 200 -5.00 6.76 1.35
N LYS A 201 -4.34 5.80 0.71
CA LYS A 201 -4.19 4.42 1.17
C LYS A 201 -2.91 3.83 0.57
N PRO A 202 -2.27 2.86 1.25
CA PRO A 202 -0.97 2.39 0.84
C PRO A 202 -1.05 1.46 -0.37
N PHE A 203 -0.03 1.56 -1.21
CA PHE A 203 0.33 0.66 -2.29
C PHE A 203 1.81 0.29 -2.09
N GLY A 204 2.33 -0.63 -2.88
CA GLY A 204 3.72 -1.00 -2.82
C GLY A 204 3.98 -2.32 -2.13
N ASP A 205 5.19 -2.49 -1.61
CA ASP A 205 5.56 -3.74 -0.99
C ASP A 205 4.92 -3.90 0.40
N THR A 206 4.12 -4.96 0.52
CA THR A 206 3.39 -5.32 1.74
C THR A 206 4.24 -6.15 2.71
N GLY A 207 5.45 -6.55 2.30
CA GLY A 207 6.26 -7.59 2.96
C GLY A 207 5.96 -8.99 2.41
N GLU A 208 4.70 -9.24 2.08
CA GLU A 208 4.26 -10.50 1.46
C GLU A 208 4.34 -10.44 -0.07
N TYR A 209 3.82 -9.39 -0.67
CA TYR A 209 3.80 -9.23 -2.11
C TYR A 209 3.77 -7.74 -2.45
N GLU A 210 4.10 -7.40 -3.69
CA GLU A 210 3.96 -6.02 -4.12
C GLU A 210 2.55 -5.71 -4.63
N LEU A 211 1.89 -4.77 -3.97
CA LEU A 211 0.55 -4.28 -4.24
C LEU A 211 0.59 -3.03 -5.12
N THR A 212 0.40 -3.16 -6.44
CA THR A 212 0.20 -2.00 -7.32
C THR A 212 -1.26 -1.63 -7.49
N ASP A 213 -2.15 -2.63 -7.43
CA ASP A 213 -3.58 -2.41 -7.37
C ASP A 213 -4.33 -3.58 -6.70
N ALA A 214 -5.66 -3.46 -6.63
CA ALA A 214 -6.53 -4.45 -6.01
C ALA A 214 -6.44 -5.85 -6.63
N GLY A 215 -6.00 -5.97 -7.89
CA GLY A 215 -5.80 -7.25 -8.57
C GLY A 215 -4.64 -8.05 -8.00
N ASP A 216 -3.55 -7.40 -7.59
CA ASP A 216 -2.41 -8.08 -6.97
C ASP A 216 -2.82 -8.76 -5.66
N MET A 217 -3.65 -8.10 -4.87
CA MET A 217 -4.25 -8.69 -3.68
C MET A 217 -5.05 -9.96 -4.00
N ILE A 218 -5.91 -9.89 -5.01
CA ILE A 218 -6.77 -11.02 -5.41
C ILE A 218 -5.92 -12.18 -5.92
N ASN A 219 -4.84 -11.91 -6.65
CA ASN A 219 -3.91 -12.94 -7.10
C ASN A 219 -3.21 -13.61 -5.92
N GLU A 220 -2.74 -12.85 -4.93
CA GLU A 220 -2.13 -13.41 -3.73
C GLU A 220 -3.14 -14.23 -2.92
N LEU A 221 -4.39 -13.75 -2.80
CA LEU A 221 -5.45 -14.48 -2.12
C LEU A 221 -5.78 -15.79 -2.86
N GLN A 222 -5.87 -15.76 -4.19
CA GLN A 222 -6.02 -16.94 -5.03
C GLN A 222 -4.87 -17.93 -4.82
N ASP A 223 -3.64 -17.43 -4.76
CA ASP A 223 -2.46 -18.25 -4.55
C ASP A 223 -2.47 -18.94 -3.18
N ILE A 224 -2.77 -18.19 -2.11
CA ILE A 224 -2.93 -18.76 -0.77
C ILE A 224 -4.04 -19.83 -0.76
N VAL A 225 -5.21 -19.55 -1.34
CA VAL A 225 -6.32 -20.51 -1.38
C VAL A 225 -5.92 -21.80 -2.12
N ARG A 226 -5.17 -21.69 -3.23
CA ARG A 226 -4.66 -22.84 -3.99
C ARG A 226 -3.63 -23.66 -3.21
N LYS A 227 -2.61 -23.03 -2.61
CA LYS A 227 -1.59 -23.73 -1.80
C LYS A 227 -2.16 -24.45 -0.60
N ARG A 228 -3.16 -23.83 0.03
CA ARG A 228 -3.76 -24.32 1.27
C ARG A 228 -5.01 -25.15 1.02
N LYS A 229 -5.08 -25.85 -0.12
CA LYS A 229 -6.23 -26.70 -0.49
C LYS A 229 -6.56 -27.80 0.53
N ASN A 230 -5.59 -28.26 1.31
CA ASN A 230 -5.79 -29.27 2.36
C ASN A 230 -6.01 -28.68 3.77
N ASP A 231 -5.53 -27.46 4.03
CA ASP A 231 -5.57 -26.84 5.36
C ASP A 231 -6.97 -26.36 5.77
N TYR A 232 -7.18 -26.18 7.07
CA TYR A 232 -8.34 -25.48 7.60
C TYR A 232 -8.15 -23.98 7.40
N LEU A 233 -8.70 -23.45 6.32
CA LEU A 233 -8.51 -22.06 5.91
C LEU A 233 -9.70 -21.18 6.32
N ILE A 234 -9.45 -20.23 7.21
CA ILE A 234 -10.39 -19.18 7.62
C ILE A 234 -9.95 -17.87 6.99
N VAL A 235 -10.77 -17.27 6.15
CA VAL A 235 -10.55 -15.92 5.61
C VAL A 235 -11.38 -14.93 6.41
N ALA A 236 -10.76 -13.88 6.92
CA ALA A 236 -11.38 -12.89 7.79
C ALA A 236 -11.26 -11.49 7.18
N GLY A 237 -12.38 -10.77 7.12
CA GLY A 237 -12.43 -9.38 6.70
C GLY A 237 -13.61 -8.67 7.34
N HIS A 238 -13.59 -7.34 7.46
CA HIS A 238 -14.68 -6.64 8.15
C HIS A 238 -16.03 -6.73 7.40
N HIS A 239 -16.00 -6.62 6.06
CA HIS A 239 -17.18 -6.45 5.21
C HIS A 239 -17.77 -7.82 4.78
N PRO A 240 -19.06 -8.11 5.04
CA PRO A 240 -19.68 -9.37 4.66
C PRO A 240 -19.92 -9.50 3.15
N LEU A 241 -19.50 -10.61 2.54
CA LEU A 241 -19.77 -10.85 1.10
C LEU A 241 -21.25 -11.10 0.82
N ILE A 242 -21.96 -11.62 1.82
CA ILE A 242 -23.40 -11.81 1.83
C ILE A 242 -23.97 -11.41 3.18
N SER A 243 -25.08 -10.66 3.17
CA SER A 243 -25.79 -10.28 4.39
C SER A 243 -27.26 -10.05 4.12
N LYS A 244 -28.11 -10.36 5.10
CA LYS A 244 -29.55 -10.07 5.10
C LYS A 244 -29.95 -8.89 5.99
N GLU A 245 -28.98 -8.05 6.30
CA GLU A 245 -29.14 -6.78 7.03
C GLU A 245 -29.35 -5.62 6.02
N ARG A 246 -29.53 -4.39 6.49
CA ARG A 246 -29.65 -3.18 5.66
C ARG A 246 -28.49 -2.98 4.71
N HIS A 247 -27.25 -3.29 5.10
CA HIS A 247 -26.06 -3.20 4.23
C HIS A 247 -26.12 -4.20 3.07
N GLY A 248 -26.84 -5.31 3.23
CA GLY A 248 -27.21 -6.24 2.15
C GLY A 248 -28.46 -5.85 1.37
N GLY A 249 -29.05 -4.68 1.66
CA GLY A 249 -30.26 -4.19 0.99
C GLY A 249 -31.58 -4.67 1.59
N TYR A 250 -31.59 -5.29 2.77
CA TYR A 250 -32.81 -5.81 3.41
C TYR A 250 -33.35 -4.82 4.45
N PHE A 251 -34.63 -4.45 4.32
CA PHE A 251 -35.23 -3.43 5.17
C PHE A 251 -36.56 -3.88 5.77
N PRO A 252 -36.82 -3.53 7.04
CA PRO A 252 -38.11 -3.80 7.67
C PRO A 252 -39.17 -2.85 7.13
N LEU A 253 -40.43 -3.27 7.20
CA LEU A 253 -41.58 -2.46 6.77
C LEU A 253 -41.60 -1.05 7.38
N LYS A 254 -41.10 -0.88 8.62
CA LYS A 254 -41.02 0.41 9.31
C LYS A 254 -40.19 1.46 8.56
N THR A 255 -39.15 1.04 7.81
CA THR A 255 -38.26 1.95 7.06
C THR A 255 -38.97 2.55 5.84
N HIS A 256 -39.82 1.78 5.17
CA HIS A 256 -40.62 2.27 4.04
C HIS A 256 -41.62 3.37 4.42
N LEU A 257 -42.02 3.39 5.70
CA LEU A 257 -43.09 4.24 6.22
C LEU A 257 -42.58 5.52 6.91
N LYS A 258 -41.26 5.68 7.09
CA LYS A 258 -40.67 6.82 7.83
C LYS A 258 -39.47 7.42 7.09
N PRO A 259 -39.60 8.59 6.42
CA PRO A 259 -40.84 9.33 6.15
C PRO A 259 -41.73 8.61 5.11
N PRO A 260 -43.06 8.80 5.09
CA PRO A 260 -43.91 8.22 4.05
C PRO A 260 -43.45 8.62 2.64
N VAL A 261 -43.49 7.69 1.68
CA VAL A 261 -42.97 7.83 0.30
C VAL A 261 -41.44 7.93 0.23
N PHE A 262 -40.81 8.85 0.95
CA PHE A 262 -39.35 9.03 0.96
C PHE A 262 -38.60 7.82 1.52
N GLY A 263 -39.13 7.15 2.54
CA GLY A 263 -38.56 5.91 3.08
C GLY A 263 -38.53 4.78 2.07
N SER A 264 -39.54 4.69 1.19
CA SER A 264 -39.56 3.70 0.11
C SER A 264 -38.58 4.04 -1.03
N LEU A 265 -38.39 5.34 -1.33
CA LEU A 265 -37.35 5.78 -2.26
C LEU A 265 -35.95 5.52 -1.70
N TYR A 266 -35.75 5.74 -0.39
CA TYR A 266 -34.52 5.41 0.33
C TYR A 266 -34.20 3.90 0.24
N VAL A 267 -35.18 3.03 0.52
CA VAL A 267 -35.00 1.58 0.38
C VAL A 267 -34.70 1.19 -1.07
N LEU A 268 -35.42 1.76 -2.04
CA LEU A 268 -35.19 1.49 -3.46
C LEU A 268 -33.77 1.90 -3.88
N TYR A 269 -33.32 3.08 -3.46
CA TYR A 269 -31.97 3.58 -3.73
C TYR A 269 -30.91 2.64 -3.15
N ARG A 270 -31.04 2.28 -1.86
CA ARG A 270 -30.14 1.32 -1.19
C ARG A 270 -30.11 -0.06 -1.87
N LYS A 271 -31.26 -0.55 -2.37
CA LYS A 271 -31.37 -1.84 -3.08
C LYS A 271 -30.78 -1.84 -4.50
N ILE A 272 -30.79 -0.70 -5.20
CA ILE A 272 -30.34 -0.63 -6.60
C ILE A 272 -28.92 -0.08 -6.72
N PHE A 273 -28.60 0.97 -5.99
CA PHE A 273 -27.34 1.70 -6.11
C PHE A 273 -26.44 1.52 -4.89
N GLY A 274 -27.03 1.42 -3.70
CA GLY A 274 -26.28 1.35 -2.45
C GLY A 274 -25.49 2.62 -2.11
N TYR A 275 -25.04 2.72 -0.88
CA TYR A 275 -23.90 3.55 -0.49
C TYR A 275 -22.61 2.74 -0.54
N LYS A 276 -21.45 3.38 -0.43
CA LYS A 276 -20.15 2.68 -0.52
C LYS A 276 -20.04 1.46 0.41
N GLN A 277 -20.66 1.53 1.59
CA GLN A 277 -20.71 0.47 2.60
C GLN A 277 -21.85 -0.54 2.38
N ASP A 278 -22.48 -0.57 1.21
CA ASP A 278 -23.55 -1.51 0.87
C ASP A 278 -23.10 -2.44 -0.25
N ILE A 279 -23.44 -3.73 -0.14
CA ILE A 279 -23.04 -4.78 -1.11
C ILE A 279 -23.49 -4.43 -2.54
N THR A 280 -24.60 -3.68 -2.67
CA THR A 280 -25.17 -3.24 -3.96
C THR A 280 -24.36 -2.14 -4.65
N HIS A 281 -23.39 -1.52 -3.97
CA HIS A 281 -22.54 -0.49 -4.55
C HIS A 281 -21.51 -1.11 -5.50
N PRO A 282 -21.23 -0.51 -6.67
CA PRO A 282 -20.36 -1.12 -7.69
C PRO A 282 -18.98 -1.55 -7.19
N LEU A 283 -18.32 -0.73 -6.35
CA LEU A 283 -16.99 -1.08 -5.79
C LEU A 283 -17.05 -2.28 -4.85
N TYR A 284 -18.05 -2.32 -3.97
CA TYR A 284 -18.23 -3.43 -3.03
C TYR A 284 -18.65 -4.68 -3.80
N SER A 285 -19.61 -4.57 -4.70
CA SER A 285 -20.03 -5.69 -5.54
C SER A 285 -18.87 -6.29 -6.35
N SER A 286 -17.96 -5.46 -6.87
CA SER A 286 -16.75 -5.93 -7.56
C SER A 286 -15.79 -6.65 -6.61
N MET A 287 -15.58 -6.14 -5.40
CA MET A 287 -14.77 -6.80 -4.37
C MET A 287 -15.35 -8.18 -4.03
N VAL A 288 -16.66 -8.27 -3.82
CA VAL A 288 -17.37 -9.53 -3.55
C VAL A 288 -17.15 -10.53 -4.67
N GLN A 289 -17.38 -10.13 -5.93
CA GLN A 289 -17.22 -11.03 -7.08
C GLN A 289 -15.80 -11.59 -7.19
N ASN A 290 -14.78 -10.72 -7.07
CA ASN A 290 -13.39 -11.15 -7.17
C ASN A 290 -12.98 -12.08 -6.01
N MET A 291 -13.47 -11.83 -4.79
CA MET A 291 -13.22 -12.72 -3.64
C MET A 291 -13.92 -14.06 -3.78
N GLU A 292 -15.20 -14.07 -4.19
CA GLU A 292 -15.95 -15.32 -4.43
C GLU A 292 -15.32 -16.16 -5.54
N GLU A 293 -14.76 -15.52 -6.57
CA GLU A 293 -13.98 -16.18 -7.62
C GLU A 293 -12.70 -16.79 -7.06
N ALA A 294 -11.93 -16.02 -6.26
CA ALA A 294 -10.73 -16.53 -5.61
C ALA A 294 -10.99 -17.73 -4.69
N PHE A 295 -12.13 -17.73 -4.01
CA PHE A 295 -12.58 -18.79 -3.12
C PHE A 295 -13.00 -20.08 -3.85
N SER A 296 -13.27 -20.00 -5.16
CA SER A 296 -13.73 -21.14 -5.96
C SER A 296 -12.62 -22.12 -6.36
N GLU A 297 -11.39 -21.89 -5.89
CA GLU A 297 -10.22 -22.77 -6.08
C GLU A 297 -10.15 -23.90 -5.03
N LYS A 298 -10.90 -23.81 -3.92
CA LYS A 298 -10.92 -24.80 -2.82
C LYS A 298 -12.34 -25.31 -2.57
N GLU A 299 -12.50 -26.61 -2.31
CA GLU A 299 -13.81 -27.26 -2.16
C GLU A 299 -14.63 -26.73 -0.98
N GLU A 300 -13.99 -26.41 0.15
CA GLU A 300 -14.64 -25.79 1.30
C GLU A 300 -13.83 -24.61 1.82
N ILE A 301 -14.47 -23.47 2.04
CA ILE A 301 -13.83 -22.26 2.57
C ILE A 301 -14.73 -21.53 3.56
N ILE A 302 -14.12 -20.96 4.60
CA ILE A 302 -14.82 -20.25 5.68
C ILE A 302 -14.46 -18.78 5.60
N TYR A 303 -15.43 -17.93 5.26
CA TYR A 303 -15.30 -16.48 5.31
C TYR A 303 -16.00 -15.93 6.56
N VAL A 304 -15.29 -15.16 7.37
CA VAL A 304 -15.79 -14.57 8.62
C VAL A 304 -15.75 -13.04 8.55
N SER A 305 -16.80 -12.38 9.04
CA SER A 305 -16.94 -10.92 8.93
C SER A 305 -17.74 -10.26 10.05
N GLY A 306 -17.65 -8.94 10.17
CA GLY A 306 -18.43 -8.08 11.07
C GLY A 306 -19.41 -7.20 10.29
N HIS A 307 -19.37 -5.89 10.53
CA HIS A 307 -20.03 -4.77 9.82
C HIS A 307 -21.57 -4.76 9.84
N ALA A 308 -22.18 -5.89 9.56
CA ALA A 308 -23.62 -6.08 9.71
C ALA A 308 -23.91 -6.39 11.18
N HIS A 309 -24.68 -5.50 11.84
CA HIS A 309 -24.96 -5.51 13.28
C HIS A 309 -25.87 -6.68 13.73
N SER A 310 -25.48 -7.92 13.46
CA SER A 310 -26.26 -9.14 13.65
C SER A 310 -25.34 -10.37 13.64
N LEU A 311 -25.86 -11.53 14.05
CA LEU A 311 -25.19 -12.81 13.81
C LEU A 311 -25.86 -13.54 12.65
N GLN A 312 -25.10 -14.01 11.67
CA GLN A 312 -25.66 -14.72 10.50
C GLN A 312 -24.76 -15.87 10.05
N TYR A 313 -25.39 -16.89 9.45
CA TYR A 313 -24.71 -17.96 8.72
C TYR A 313 -25.37 -18.22 7.37
N HIS A 314 -24.57 -18.18 6.32
CA HIS A 314 -24.96 -18.50 4.95
C HIS A 314 -24.05 -19.59 4.38
N ARG A 315 -24.66 -20.57 3.72
CA ARG A 315 -23.97 -21.64 3.01
C ARG A 315 -24.27 -21.52 1.53
N MET A 316 -23.24 -21.32 0.72
CA MET A 316 -23.36 -21.19 -0.73
C MET A 316 -22.66 -22.36 -1.41
N VAL A 317 -23.41 -23.14 -2.18
CA VAL A 317 -22.87 -24.29 -2.94
C VAL A 317 -22.83 -23.94 -4.42
N GLN A 318 -21.63 -23.81 -4.97
CA GLN A 318 -21.38 -23.53 -6.38
C GLN A 318 -21.03 -24.82 -7.14
N ASN A 319 -21.70 -25.02 -8.28
CA ASN A 319 -21.48 -26.16 -9.19
C ASN A 319 -21.49 -27.55 -8.52
N LYS A 320 -22.11 -27.68 -7.35
CA LYS A 320 -22.12 -28.89 -6.48
C LYS A 320 -20.75 -29.38 -6.02
N ARG A 321 -19.69 -28.58 -6.21
CA ARG A 321 -18.31 -28.93 -5.85
C ARG A 321 -17.73 -28.02 -4.78
N TYR A 322 -18.03 -26.72 -4.87
CA TYR A 322 -17.43 -25.70 -4.00
C TYR A 322 -18.47 -25.19 -3.01
N THR A 323 -18.15 -25.22 -1.72
CA THR A 323 -19.00 -24.75 -0.64
C THR A 323 -18.32 -23.60 0.09
N GLN A 324 -18.97 -22.45 0.11
CA GLN A 324 -18.52 -21.27 0.84
C GLN A 324 -19.39 -21.06 2.07
N HIS A 325 -18.74 -20.94 3.22
CA HIS A 325 -19.36 -20.72 4.52
C HIS A 325 -19.15 -19.27 4.94
N HIS A 326 -20.20 -18.46 4.91
CA HIS A 326 -20.14 -17.05 5.29
C HIS A 326 -20.73 -16.87 6.70
N LEU A 327 -19.88 -16.44 7.63
CA LEU A 327 -20.21 -16.21 9.02
C LEU A 327 -20.12 -14.70 9.30
N VAL A 328 -21.23 -14.11 9.74
CA VAL A 328 -21.29 -12.69 10.12
C VAL A 328 -21.42 -12.62 11.63
N SER A 329 -20.46 -12.00 12.30
CA SER A 329 -20.36 -11.86 13.76
C SER A 329 -20.26 -10.38 14.19
N GLY A 330 -21.08 -9.51 13.62
CA GLY A 330 -20.99 -8.05 13.82
C GLY A 330 -21.82 -7.50 14.98
N ALA A 331 -22.11 -8.31 16.01
CA ALA A 331 -23.06 -7.94 17.08
C ALA A 331 -22.39 -7.75 18.46
N GLY A 332 -21.13 -7.32 18.50
CA GLY A 332 -20.35 -7.16 19.73
C GLY A 332 -20.89 -6.08 20.67
N SER A 333 -21.30 -4.93 20.13
CA SER A 333 -21.86 -3.81 20.92
C SER A 333 -23.14 -3.19 20.36
N LYS A 334 -23.48 -3.46 19.10
CA LYS A 334 -24.65 -2.92 18.37
C LYS A 334 -25.51 -4.03 17.77
N THR A 335 -26.75 -3.69 17.40
CA THR A 335 -27.72 -4.61 16.79
C THR A 335 -28.60 -3.88 15.77
N ASP A 336 -28.86 -4.49 14.61
CA ASP A 336 -29.82 -4.02 13.60
C ASP A 336 -30.62 -5.20 13.01
N PHE A 337 -31.66 -4.85 12.25
CA PHE A 337 -32.62 -5.75 11.65
C PHE A 337 -31.99 -6.70 10.64
N VAL A 338 -32.32 -7.99 10.77
CA VAL A 338 -31.97 -9.03 9.79
C VAL A 338 -33.23 -9.68 9.25
N ALA A 339 -33.27 -9.91 7.93
CA ALA A 339 -34.41 -10.54 7.27
C ALA A 339 -34.39 -12.07 7.37
N ASP A 340 -35.57 -12.67 7.57
CA ASP A 340 -35.78 -14.12 7.50
C ASP A 340 -35.81 -14.59 6.02
N GLY A 341 -35.47 -15.86 5.76
CA GLY A 341 -35.86 -16.54 4.51
C GLY A 341 -34.76 -17.35 3.83
N ARG A 342 -35.03 -17.81 2.60
CA ARG A 342 -34.15 -18.69 1.78
C ARG A 342 -32.73 -18.15 1.64
N ASP A 343 -31.74 -19.02 1.62
CA ASP A 343 -30.30 -18.69 1.51
C ASP A 343 -29.69 -18.08 2.79
N SER A 344 -30.32 -18.28 3.94
CA SER A 344 -29.74 -18.08 5.28
C SER A 344 -30.13 -19.29 6.14
N GLU A 345 -29.15 -19.94 6.76
CA GLU A 345 -29.41 -21.09 7.65
C GLU A 345 -29.72 -20.63 9.07
N PHE A 346 -29.08 -19.54 9.50
CA PHE A 346 -29.25 -18.94 10.82
C PHE A 346 -29.10 -17.42 10.74
N SER A 347 -29.95 -16.70 11.45
CA SER A 347 -29.76 -15.28 11.74
C SER A 347 -30.31 -14.88 13.11
N TYR A 348 -29.66 -13.90 13.75
CA TYR A 348 -30.02 -13.39 15.07
C TYR A 348 -29.92 -11.85 15.12
N GLU A 349 -31.04 -11.18 15.39
CA GLU A 349 -31.15 -9.74 15.68
C GLU A 349 -30.88 -9.50 17.18
N GLY A 350 -29.64 -9.72 17.62
CA GLY A 350 -29.26 -9.50 19.00
C GLY A 350 -27.76 -9.58 19.25
N LYS A 351 -27.34 -9.11 20.43
CA LYS A 351 -25.94 -9.04 20.85
C LYS A 351 -25.36 -10.43 21.10
N GLY A 352 -24.15 -10.68 20.63
CA GLY A 352 -23.48 -11.97 20.78
C GLY A 352 -22.21 -12.09 19.93
N PHE A 353 -21.71 -13.31 19.79
CA PHE A 353 -20.54 -13.62 18.97
C PHE A 353 -20.62 -15.06 18.41
N LEU A 354 -19.82 -15.34 17.38
CA LEU A 354 -19.68 -16.67 16.78
C LEU A 354 -18.37 -17.34 17.23
N SER A 355 -18.34 -18.67 17.22
CA SER A 355 -17.12 -19.44 17.46
C SER A 355 -17.01 -20.60 16.49
N LEU A 356 -15.79 -20.89 16.04
CA LEU A 356 -15.44 -22.10 15.30
C LEU A 356 -14.71 -23.07 16.23
N ARG A 357 -15.04 -24.34 16.15
CA ARG A 357 -14.50 -25.43 16.97
C ARG A 357 -13.97 -26.52 16.04
N VAL A 358 -12.67 -26.81 16.11
CA VAL A 358 -12.00 -27.85 15.33
C VAL A 358 -11.80 -29.07 16.22
N TYR A 359 -12.22 -30.25 15.77
CA TYR A 359 -12.19 -31.50 16.54
C TYR A 359 -11.21 -32.53 15.96
N LYS A 360 -10.88 -33.55 16.76
CA LYS A 360 -9.97 -34.67 16.40
C LYS A 360 -10.36 -35.45 15.16
N ASP A 361 -11.65 -35.56 14.87
CA ASP A 361 -12.15 -36.21 13.66
C ASP A 361 -12.01 -35.35 12.40
N GLY A 362 -11.46 -34.15 12.55
CA GLY A 362 -11.27 -33.15 11.51
C GLY A 362 -12.50 -32.29 11.22
N SER A 363 -13.61 -32.52 11.93
CA SER A 363 -14.82 -31.73 11.73
C SER A 363 -14.67 -30.32 12.29
N VAL A 364 -15.25 -29.35 11.59
CA VAL A 364 -15.35 -27.97 12.05
C VAL A 364 -16.80 -27.62 12.31
N TRP A 365 -17.06 -27.08 13.49
CA TRP A 365 -18.39 -26.68 13.93
C TRP A 365 -18.43 -25.20 14.22
N MET A 366 -19.53 -24.56 13.83
CA MET A 366 -19.83 -23.19 14.19
C MET A 366 -20.87 -23.17 15.31
N GLU A 367 -20.66 -22.28 16.28
CA GLU A 367 -21.56 -22.01 17.39
C GLU A 367 -21.87 -20.52 17.51
N ALA A 368 -23.15 -20.19 17.73
CA ALA A 368 -23.60 -18.82 17.98
C ALA A 368 -24.01 -18.64 19.44
N TRP A 369 -23.44 -17.64 20.12
CA TRP A 369 -23.63 -17.42 21.56
C TRP A 369 -24.15 -16.02 21.86
N ARG A 370 -25.08 -15.93 22.83
CA ARG A 370 -25.49 -14.64 23.45
C ARG A 370 -25.19 -14.61 24.94
N PRO A 371 -24.89 -13.44 25.53
CA PRO A 371 -24.73 -13.30 26.97
C PRO A 371 -26.06 -13.43 27.73
N LYS A 372 -26.02 -14.09 28.88
CA LYS A 372 -27.10 -14.04 29.88
C LYS A 372 -26.76 -13.01 30.95
N GLY A 373 -27.70 -12.09 31.22
CA GLY A 373 -27.55 -11.10 32.29
C GLY A 373 -26.34 -10.18 32.08
N ASP A 374 -25.35 -10.28 32.98
CA ASP A 374 -24.11 -9.49 32.96
C ASP A 374 -22.99 -10.09 32.10
N GLY A 375 -23.23 -11.24 31.46
CA GLY A 375 -22.22 -11.93 30.64
C GLY A 375 -21.39 -12.97 31.41
N SER A 376 -21.70 -13.23 32.69
CA SER A 376 -21.05 -14.30 33.47
C SER A 376 -21.34 -15.71 32.93
N SER A 377 -22.39 -15.88 32.11
CA SER A 377 -22.72 -17.12 31.41
C SER A 377 -23.40 -16.84 30.06
N GLY A 378 -23.40 -17.83 29.18
CA GLY A 378 -23.94 -17.72 27.82
C GLY A 378 -25.13 -18.63 27.53
N GLU A 379 -25.80 -18.36 26.42
CA GLU A 379 -26.79 -19.23 25.79
C GLU A 379 -26.34 -19.58 24.37
N LEU A 380 -26.31 -20.87 24.05
CA LEU A 380 -26.08 -21.37 22.69
C LEU A 380 -27.37 -21.21 21.88
N LEU A 381 -27.34 -20.34 20.87
CA LEU A 381 -28.48 -20.04 20.02
C LEU A 381 -28.60 -21.01 18.84
N TYR A 382 -27.47 -21.41 18.28
CA TYR A 382 -27.39 -22.29 17.13
C TYR A 382 -26.03 -22.97 17.07
N ARG A 383 -26.02 -24.18 16.54
CA ARG A 383 -24.80 -24.94 16.26
C ARG A 383 -25.00 -25.79 15.02
N THR A 384 -24.01 -25.79 14.14
CA THR A 384 -24.02 -26.60 12.92
C THR A 384 -22.62 -27.03 12.54
N GLN A 385 -22.51 -28.19 11.90
CA GLN A 385 -21.28 -28.63 11.27
C GLN A 385 -21.11 -27.86 9.96
N ILE A 386 -19.98 -27.17 9.82
CA ILE A 386 -19.63 -26.47 8.59
C ILE A 386 -18.73 -27.34 7.70
N GLN A 387 -17.80 -28.09 8.30
CA GLN A 387 -16.92 -29.03 7.59
C GLN A 387 -17.02 -30.44 8.19
N GLY A 388 -17.09 -31.45 7.31
CA GLY A 388 -17.21 -32.87 7.67
C GLY A 388 -15.99 -33.43 8.40
N SER A 389 -16.15 -34.58 9.07
CA SER A 389 -15.02 -35.40 9.53
C SER A 389 -14.24 -35.95 8.34
N PHE A 390 -12.95 -36.27 8.51
CA PHE A 390 -12.12 -36.80 7.43
C PHE A 390 -12.82 -37.93 6.64
N GLY A 391 -13.00 -37.74 5.34
CA GLY A 391 -13.23 -38.82 4.39
C GLY A 391 -11.91 -39.11 3.67
N ASP A 392 -11.36 -40.31 3.80
CA ASP A 392 -10.18 -40.73 3.03
C ASP A 392 -10.61 -41.43 1.72
N PRO A 393 -9.81 -41.35 0.64
CA PRO A 393 -8.37 -41.12 0.66
C PRO A 393 -7.92 -39.77 0.11
N LEU A 394 -6.98 -39.17 0.84
CA LEU A 394 -5.86 -38.40 0.30
C LEU A 394 -5.40 -39.02 -1.03
N GLU A 395 -5.43 -38.23 -2.11
CA GLU A 395 -4.54 -38.48 -3.24
C GLU A 395 -3.11 -38.51 -2.68
N GLU A 396 -2.46 -39.66 -2.78
CA GLU A 396 -1.02 -39.74 -2.60
C GLU A 396 -0.38 -38.71 -3.54
N ALA A 397 0.57 -37.93 -3.00
CA ALA A 397 1.44 -37.12 -3.83
C ALA A 397 2.02 -38.02 -4.95
N PRO A 398 2.17 -37.52 -6.19
CA PRO A 398 2.69 -38.32 -7.27
C PRO A 398 4.04 -38.96 -6.91
N GLU A 399 4.30 -40.12 -7.54
CA GLU A 399 5.61 -40.77 -7.66
C GLU A 399 6.76 -39.76 -7.76
N GLU A 400 7.92 -40.13 -7.19
CA GLU A 400 9.22 -39.43 -7.30
C GLU A 400 9.24 -38.47 -8.51
N LEU A 401 9.12 -37.16 -8.24
CA LEU A 401 9.22 -36.17 -9.30
C LEU A 401 10.57 -36.37 -9.99
N PRO A 402 10.60 -36.42 -11.34
CA PRO A 402 11.84 -36.58 -12.06
C PRO A 402 12.77 -35.42 -11.71
N ASP A 403 13.92 -35.76 -11.15
CA ASP A 403 15.00 -34.84 -10.85
C ASP A 403 15.82 -34.62 -12.14
N TYR A 404 15.57 -33.49 -12.80
CA TYR A 404 16.23 -33.12 -14.03
C TYR A 404 17.43 -32.22 -13.71
N ASP A 405 18.64 -32.73 -13.94
CA ASP A 405 19.87 -31.93 -13.86
C ASP A 405 20.02 -31.08 -15.13
N TYR A 406 19.93 -29.76 -14.97
CA TYR A 406 20.12 -28.75 -16.01
C TYR A 406 21.39 -27.92 -15.79
N SER A 407 22.24 -28.28 -14.81
CA SER A 407 23.38 -27.46 -14.37
C SER A 407 24.41 -27.14 -15.47
N ASP A 408 24.53 -27.99 -16.49
CA ASP A 408 25.41 -27.80 -17.65
C ASP A 408 24.68 -27.37 -18.94
N SER A 409 23.38 -27.10 -18.85
CA SER A 409 22.51 -26.85 -19.99
C SER A 409 22.36 -25.36 -20.31
N THR A 410 22.40 -25.05 -21.61
CA THR A 410 22.11 -23.71 -22.14
C THR A 410 21.04 -23.76 -23.24
N VAL A 411 20.33 -22.66 -23.42
CA VAL A 411 19.34 -22.46 -24.48
C VAL A 411 19.65 -21.19 -25.25
N VAL A 412 19.60 -21.29 -26.57
CA VAL A 412 19.66 -20.12 -27.46
C VAL A 412 18.24 -19.66 -27.76
N THR A 413 17.88 -18.47 -27.30
CA THR A 413 16.55 -17.88 -27.52
C THR A 413 16.62 -16.35 -27.49
N ALA A 414 15.56 -15.68 -27.93
CA ALA A 414 15.39 -14.23 -27.81
C ALA A 414 14.41 -13.90 -26.67
N ALA A 415 14.54 -12.72 -26.05
CA ALA A 415 13.66 -12.30 -24.96
C ALA A 415 12.19 -12.19 -25.39
N ASN A 416 11.90 -11.51 -26.51
CA ASN A 416 10.61 -11.56 -27.18
C ASN A 416 10.74 -11.06 -28.65
N PRO A 417 10.78 -11.95 -29.65
CA PRO A 417 10.96 -11.55 -31.04
C PRO A 417 9.73 -10.81 -31.64
N ASP A 418 8.55 -10.90 -31.04
CA ASP A 418 7.32 -10.31 -31.59
C ASP A 418 7.39 -8.78 -31.67
N TYR A 419 8.15 -8.14 -30.78
CA TYR A 419 8.34 -6.68 -30.82
C TYR A 419 9.03 -6.19 -32.11
N ALA A 420 9.89 -7.00 -32.73
CA ALA A 420 10.60 -6.66 -33.95
C ALA A 420 9.71 -6.70 -35.19
N SER A 421 8.57 -7.40 -35.13
CA SER A 421 7.60 -7.53 -36.24
C SER A 421 6.93 -6.20 -36.64
N ALA A 422 7.12 -5.12 -35.87
CA ALA A 422 6.56 -3.81 -36.14
C ALA A 422 7.02 -3.24 -37.49
N GLY A 423 6.07 -3.04 -38.41
CA GLY A 423 6.32 -2.44 -39.72
C GLY A 423 6.66 -0.94 -39.67
N PRO A 424 7.07 -0.34 -40.82
CA PRO A 424 7.58 1.04 -40.87
C PRO A 424 6.61 2.10 -40.33
N ILE A 425 5.31 1.94 -40.58
CA ILE A 425 4.28 2.88 -40.10
C ILE A 425 4.16 2.83 -38.56
N LYS A 426 4.12 1.62 -37.98
CA LYS A 426 4.08 1.44 -36.52
C LYS A 426 5.34 2.00 -35.87
N ARG A 427 6.52 1.76 -36.45
CA ARG A 427 7.80 2.33 -35.96
C ARG A 427 7.85 3.86 -36.06
N ALA A 428 7.28 4.46 -37.11
CA ALA A 428 7.21 5.92 -37.22
C ALA A 428 6.25 6.54 -36.17
N LEU A 429 5.11 5.90 -35.92
CA LEU A 429 4.08 6.41 -34.99
C LEU A 429 4.40 6.10 -33.51
N MET A 430 4.67 4.84 -33.20
CA MET A 430 4.86 4.29 -31.84
C MET A 430 6.33 4.08 -31.46
N GLY A 431 7.25 4.33 -32.39
CA GLY A 431 8.68 4.26 -32.17
C GLY A 431 9.32 2.95 -32.61
N SER A 432 10.57 3.05 -33.08
CA SER A 432 11.47 1.90 -33.19
C SER A 432 11.93 1.42 -31.82
N ASN A 433 11.93 2.31 -30.81
CA ASN A 433 12.24 2.00 -29.40
C ASN A 433 13.50 1.12 -29.26
N ARG A 434 13.44 0.07 -28.44
CA ARG A 434 14.45 -0.99 -28.30
C ARG A 434 14.02 -2.32 -28.93
N ARG A 435 13.03 -2.31 -29.83
CA ARG A 435 12.42 -3.53 -30.42
C ARG A 435 13.42 -4.54 -30.98
N ASP A 436 14.48 -4.04 -31.60
CA ASP A 436 15.45 -4.90 -32.27
C ASP A 436 16.32 -5.66 -31.24
N LEU A 437 16.49 -5.14 -30.01
CA LEU A 437 17.19 -5.82 -28.91
C LEU A 437 16.40 -7.04 -28.41
N TRP A 438 15.08 -6.94 -28.37
CA TRP A 438 14.20 -8.01 -27.89
C TRP A 438 14.21 -9.27 -28.76
N ALA A 439 14.60 -9.12 -30.04
CA ALA A 439 14.63 -10.21 -31.02
C ALA A 439 16.03 -10.83 -31.23
N VAL A 440 17.05 -10.39 -30.49
CA VAL A 440 18.39 -10.96 -30.60
C VAL A 440 18.43 -12.30 -29.89
N GLU A 441 18.65 -13.38 -30.64
CA GLU A 441 18.91 -14.70 -30.08
C GLU A 441 20.25 -14.70 -29.35
N SER A 442 20.24 -15.16 -28.11
CA SER A 442 21.41 -15.23 -27.24
C SER A 442 21.37 -16.52 -26.41
N GLU A 443 22.54 -16.96 -25.97
CA GLU A 443 22.69 -18.16 -25.14
C GLU A 443 22.49 -17.80 -23.67
N PHE A 444 21.60 -18.54 -22.99
CA PHE A 444 21.28 -18.38 -21.57
C PHE A 444 21.40 -19.72 -20.85
N PRO A 445 21.87 -19.73 -19.58
CA PRO A 445 21.80 -20.93 -18.75
C PRO A 445 20.35 -21.31 -18.47
N VAL A 446 20.08 -22.60 -18.32
CA VAL A 446 18.77 -23.10 -17.88
C VAL A 446 18.67 -23.00 -16.36
N PHE A 447 17.51 -22.57 -15.85
CA PHE A 447 17.26 -22.48 -14.41
C PHE A 447 17.07 -23.89 -13.83
N ASP A 448 18.00 -24.32 -12.99
CA ASP A 448 17.93 -25.57 -12.24
C ASP A 448 17.56 -25.26 -10.79
N VAL A 449 16.32 -25.58 -10.39
CA VAL A 449 15.82 -25.27 -9.05
C VAL A 449 16.51 -26.10 -7.95
N THR A 450 17.13 -27.23 -8.30
CA THR A 450 17.78 -28.14 -7.34
C THR A 450 19.23 -27.77 -7.06
N GLU A 451 19.90 -27.10 -8.00
CA GLU A 451 21.33 -26.76 -7.91
C GLU A 451 21.58 -25.27 -7.63
N VAL A 452 20.76 -24.36 -8.19
CA VAL A 452 20.93 -22.91 -7.98
C VAL A 452 20.83 -22.61 -6.48
N GLU A 453 21.83 -21.90 -5.94
CA GLU A 453 21.93 -21.53 -4.51
C GLU A 453 21.89 -22.72 -3.51
N GLY A 454 22.20 -23.93 -3.98
CA GLY A 454 22.18 -25.15 -3.17
C GLY A 454 20.81 -25.82 -3.09
N GLY A 455 19.88 -25.43 -3.97
CA GLY A 455 18.51 -25.93 -4.03
C GLY A 455 17.53 -24.94 -3.42
N LEU A 456 16.47 -24.65 -4.17
CA LEU A 456 15.43 -23.69 -3.83
C LEU A 456 14.07 -24.36 -3.76
N GLU A 457 13.20 -23.86 -2.90
CA GLU A 457 11.80 -24.27 -2.84
C GLU A 457 10.92 -23.15 -3.40
N VAL A 458 9.97 -23.49 -4.28
CA VAL A 458 9.00 -22.51 -4.79
C VAL A 458 7.92 -22.25 -3.74
N VAL A 459 7.91 -21.03 -3.19
CA VAL A 459 7.02 -20.66 -2.08
C VAL A 459 5.73 -20.06 -2.59
N ARG A 460 5.81 -19.15 -3.58
CA ARG A 460 4.66 -18.41 -4.13
C ARG A 460 4.88 -17.87 -5.52
N SER A 461 3.79 -17.53 -6.21
CA SER A 461 3.82 -16.76 -7.44
C SER A 461 3.23 -15.36 -7.24
N GLY A 462 3.80 -14.34 -7.88
CA GLY A 462 3.35 -12.96 -7.81
C GLY A 462 3.74 -12.11 -9.02
N GLY A 463 3.72 -10.80 -8.85
CA GLY A 463 4.14 -9.79 -9.85
C GLY A 463 3.11 -8.68 -10.04
N LYS A 464 3.58 -7.44 -10.20
CA LYS A 464 2.85 -6.14 -10.24
C LYS A 464 1.79 -5.98 -11.35
N GLY A 465 0.91 -6.96 -11.55
CA GLY A 465 -0.05 -7.02 -12.67
C GLY A 465 0.59 -7.03 -14.08
N GLN A 466 1.92 -7.13 -14.18
CA GLN A 466 2.69 -6.99 -15.41
C GLN A 466 3.79 -8.05 -15.60
N SER A 467 4.25 -8.76 -14.58
CA SER A 467 5.26 -9.83 -14.72
C SER A 467 4.76 -11.13 -14.10
N ASN A 468 5.27 -12.26 -14.56
CA ASN A 468 5.19 -13.53 -13.83
C ASN A 468 6.40 -13.56 -12.89
N THR A 469 6.20 -13.82 -11.60
CA THR A 469 7.27 -13.80 -10.59
C THR A 469 7.11 -15.03 -9.72
N LEU A 470 8.19 -15.77 -9.46
CA LEU A 470 8.25 -16.82 -8.45
C LEU A 470 9.08 -16.30 -7.29
N HIS A 471 8.58 -16.48 -6.07
CA HIS A 471 9.34 -16.31 -4.86
C HIS A 471 9.85 -17.68 -4.42
N LEU A 472 11.12 -17.73 -4.07
CA LEU A 472 11.87 -18.95 -3.85
C LEU A 472 12.61 -18.84 -2.52
N ASP A 473 12.58 -19.88 -1.70
CA ASP A 473 13.31 -19.95 -0.44
C ASP A 473 14.51 -20.89 -0.56
N GLY A 474 15.66 -20.47 -0.04
CA GLY A 474 16.84 -21.31 0.16
C GLY A 474 16.82 -22.02 1.52
N SER A 475 17.71 -22.99 1.68
CA SER A 475 17.83 -23.81 2.90
C SER A 475 18.26 -23.07 4.19
N ASP A 476 18.58 -21.78 4.09
CA ASP A 476 19.14 -20.91 5.13
C ASP A 476 18.34 -19.60 5.30
N ASP A 477 17.03 -19.64 5.09
CA ASP A 477 16.10 -18.50 5.19
C ASP A 477 16.40 -17.35 4.20
N ARG A 478 17.24 -17.60 3.18
CA ARG A 478 17.49 -16.65 2.08
C ARG A 478 16.32 -16.66 1.10
N GLU A 479 15.77 -15.48 0.84
CA GLU A 479 14.69 -15.28 -0.13
C GLU A 479 15.22 -14.84 -1.50
N PHE A 480 14.71 -15.46 -2.56
CA PHE A 480 15.03 -15.14 -3.94
C PHE A 480 13.78 -14.89 -4.76
N VAL A 481 13.97 -14.20 -5.88
CA VAL A 481 12.90 -13.87 -6.83
C VAL A 481 13.35 -14.26 -8.23
N LEU A 482 12.50 -15.00 -8.94
CA LEU A 482 12.65 -15.33 -10.36
C LEU A 482 11.51 -14.67 -11.15
N ARG A 483 11.82 -13.61 -11.90
CA ARG A 483 10.82 -12.74 -12.54
C ARG A 483 10.96 -12.73 -14.06
N SER A 484 9.86 -12.88 -14.79
CA SER A 484 9.86 -12.84 -16.26
C SER A 484 10.47 -11.53 -16.79
N VAL A 485 11.40 -11.66 -17.74
CA VAL A 485 12.03 -10.51 -18.43
C VAL A 485 11.00 -9.79 -19.30
N ASP A 486 10.18 -10.56 -20.03
CA ASP A 486 9.06 -10.00 -20.76
C ASP A 486 7.88 -9.71 -19.82
N LYS A 487 7.24 -8.56 -20.03
CA LYS A 487 6.11 -8.10 -19.22
C LYS A 487 4.81 -8.39 -19.96
N VAL A 488 3.80 -8.90 -19.27
CA VAL A 488 2.47 -9.22 -19.79
C VAL A 488 1.50 -8.11 -19.43
N ALA A 489 1.03 -7.35 -20.42
CA ALA A 489 0.01 -6.34 -20.21
C ALA A 489 -1.36 -6.96 -19.91
N GLY A 490 -2.20 -6.23 -19.17
CA GLY A 490 -3.62 -6.53 -19.05
C GLY A 490 -4.01 -7.77 -18.25
N LYS A 491 -3.09 -8.36 -17.45
CA LYS A 491 -3.35 -9.52 -16.57
C LYS A 491 -4.53 -9.36 -15.62
N ILE A 492 -4.91 -8.13 -15.32
CA ILE A 492 -5.96 -7.73 -14.37
C ILE A 492 -7.08 -6.92 -15.03
N TRP A 493 -7.00 -6.73 -16.35
CA TRP A 493 -8.04 -6.04 -17.09
C TRP A 493 -9.27 -6.95 -17.19
N SER A 494 -10.46 -6.37 -17.29
CA SER A 494 -11.67 -7.17 -17.58
C SER A 494 -11.54 -7.86 -18.93
N ASP A 495 -12.19 -9.01 -19.09
CA ASP A 495 -12.21 -9.75 -20.36
C ASP A 495 -12.62 -8.86 -21.55
N ALA A 496 -13.59 -7.97 -21.31
CA ALA A 496 -14.05 -7.02 -22.31
C ALA A 496 -12.93 -6.07 -22.77
N LEU A 497 -12.02 -5.66 -21.89
CA LEU A 497 -10.91 -4.75 -22.19
C LEU A 497 -9.72 -5.50 -22.80
N ARG A 498 -9.42 -6.72 -22.35
CA ARG A 498 -8.38 -7.59 -22.93
C ARG A 498 -8.66 -7.95 -24.39
N GLN A 499 -9.93 -8.07 -24.78
CA GLN A 499 -10.34 -8.36 -26.16
C GLN A 499 -10.27 -7.13 -27.09
N THR A 500 -9.72 -6.00 -26.65
CA THR A 500 -9.60 -4.78 -27.45
C THR A 500 -8.17 -4.52 -27.92
N PHE A 501 -8.02 -3.67 -28.94
CA PHE A 501 -6.70 -3.20 -29.39
C PHE A 501 -5.90 -2.44 -28.31
N ALA A 502 -6.54 -2.06 -27.20
CA ALA A 502 -5.85 -1.40 -26.10
C ALA A 502 -4.81 -2.34 -25.46
N LEU A 503 -5.07 -3.66 -25.44
CA LEU A 503 -4.13 -4.65 -24.92
C LEU A 503 -2.87 -4.67 -25.79
N ASP A 504 -3.03 -4.73 -27.11
CA ASP A 504 -1.91 -4.69 -28.06
C ASP A 504 -1.07 -3.41 -27.90
N VAL A 505 -1.73 -2.26 -27.70
CA VAL A 505 -1.05 -0.97 -27.48
C VAL A 505 -0.32 -0.93 -26.14
N ALA A 506 -0.89 -1.53 -25.09
CA ALA A 506 -0.24 -1.61 -23.78
C ALA A 506 0.97 -2.56 -23.82
N GLN A 507 0.81 -3.76 -24.38
CA GLN A 507 1.89 -4.73 -24.55
C GLN A 507 3.04 -4.14 -25.37
N ASP A 508 2.73 -3.38 -26.43
CA ASP A 508 3.72 -2.75 -27.30
C ASP A 508 4.59 -1.69 -26.60
N GLN A 509 4.13 -1.11 -25.49
CA GLN A 509 4.89 -0.09 -24.76
C GLN A 509 6.14 -0.68 -24.10
N PHE A 510 6.13 -1.96 -23.68
CA PHE A 510 7.31 -2.59 -23.08
C PHE A 510 8.50 -2.70 -24.05
N SER A 511 8.27 -2.55 -25.37
CA SER A 511 9.35 -2.45 -26.37
C SER A 511 10.31 -1.28 -26.16
N MET A 512 10.01 -0.33 -25.27
CA MET A 512 10.91 0.76 -24.87
C MET A 512 11.96 0.35 -23.85
N LEU A 513 11.73 -0.73 -23.09
CA LEU A 513 12.62 -1.20 -22.05
C LEU A 513 13.83 -1.90 -22.66
N ASP A 514 14.92 -1.95 -21.90
CA ASP A 514 16.08 -2.78 -22.21
C ASP A 514 15.98 -4.09 -21.41
N PRO A 515 15.76 -5.25 -22.06
CA PRO A 515 15.51 -6.51 -21.37
C PRO A 515 16.71 -7.01 -20.55
N TYR A 516 17.89 -6.42 -20.72
CA TYR A 516 19.12 -6.84 -20.06
C TYR A 516 19.72 -5.70 -19.21
N ALA A 517 18.98 -4.61 -18.96
CA ALA A 517 19.46 -3.47 -18.19
C ALA A 517 20.00 -3.86 -16.81
N ALA A 518 19.32 -4.76 -16.11
CA ALA A 518 19.69 -5.17 -14.76
C ALA A 518 21.13 -5.70 -14.66
N LEU A 519 21.61 -6.43 -15.67
CA LEU A 519 22.98 -6.97 -15.73
C LEU A 519 24.03 -5.85 -15.82
N VAL A 520 23.79 -4.88 -16.71
CA VAL A 520 24.68 -3.73 -16.92
C VAL A 520 24.66 -2.82 -15.69
N VAL A 521 23.47 -2.54 -15.16
CA VAL A 521 23.27 -1.60 -14.07
C VAL A 521 23.82 -2.13 -12.75
N SER A 522 23.74 -3.45 -12.49
CA SER A 522 24.39 -4.07 -11.33
C SER A 522 25.90 -3.78 -11.32
N SER A 523 26.60 -4.10 -12.43
CA SER A 523 28.03 -3.83 -12.58
C SER A 523 28.39 -2.34 -12.43
N LEU A 524 27.57 -1.45 -13.01
CA LEU A 524 27.72 0.00 -12.84
C LEU A 524 27.49 0.46 -11.39
N SER A 525 26.62 -0.20 -10.63
CA SER A 525 26.31 0.13 -9.24
C SER A 525 27.49 -0.16 -8.33
N GLY A 526 28.12 -1.33 -8.51
CA GLY A 526 29.36 -1.68 -7.81
C GLY A 526 30.47 -0.66 -8.07
N ALA A 527 30.67 -0.25 -9.33
CA ALA A 527 31.61 0.82 -9.66
C ALA A 527 31.20 2.16 -9.02
N ALA A 528 29.92 2.53 -9.05
CA ALA A 528 29.42 3.78 -8.51
C ALA A 528 29.50 3.88 -6.97
N GLY A 529 29.65 2.75 -6.26
CA GLY A 529 29.54 2.66 -4.81
C GLY A 529 28.09 2.78 -4.34
N VAL A 530 27.16 2.19 -5.11
CA VAL A 530 25.74 2.12 -4.79
C VAL A 530 25.42 0.67 -4.40
N LEU A 531 24.74 0.49 -3.26
CA LEU A 531 24.33 -0.85 -2.81
C LEU A 531 23.39 -1.49 -3.84
N HIS A 532 23.51 -2.79 -4.06
CA HIS A 532 22.74 -3.51 -5.06
C HIS A 532 22.76 -5.01 -4.80
N VAL A 533 21.82 -5.72 -5.41
CA VAL A 533 21.87 -7.18 -5.56
C VAL A 533 22.40 -7.53 -6.95
N GLU A 534 22.93 -8.75 -7.10
CA GLU A 534 23.49 -9.24 -8.35
C GLU A 534 22.48 -10.13 -9.09
N PRO A 535 21.92 -9.66 -10.22
CA PRO A 535 20.94 -10.45 -10.96
C PRO A 535 21.60 -11.33 -12.03
N THR A 536 20.98 -12.48 -12.30
CA THR A 536 21.33 -13.37 -13.42
C THR A 536 20.09 -13.66 -14.26
N ILE A 537 20.23 -13.83 -15.58
CA ILE A 537 19.10 -14.20 -16.45
C ILE A 537 19.21 -15.68 -16.82
N TYR A 538 18.14 -16.43 -16.56
CA TYR A 538 18.00 -17.83 -16.91
C TYR A 538 16.86 -18.05 -17.90
N TYR A 539 16.95 -19.13 -18.66
CA TYR A 539 15.81 -19.74 -19.33
C TYR A 539 15.09 -20.68 -18.37
N VAL A 540 13.78 -20.52 -18.19
CA VAL A 540 13.01 -21.36 -17.26
C VAL A 540 12.46 -22.59 -17.98
N PRO A 541 12.87 -23.82 -17.60
CA PRO A 541 12.34 -25.05 -18.19
C PRO A 541 10.91 -25.34 -17.71
N ASP A 542 10.20 -26.23 -18.40
CA ASP A 542 8.94 -26.83 -17.93
C ASP A 542 9.24 -27.95 -16.92
N ASP A 543 9.83 -27.56 -15.78
CA ASP A 543 10.28 -28.48 -14.72
C ASP A 543 9.14 -28.72 -13.71
N PRO A 544 8.71 -29.99 -13.49
CA PRO A 544 7.72 -30.33 -12.47
C PRO A 544 8.07 -29.88 -11.04
N LEU A 545 9.35 -29.74 -10.70
CA LEU A 545 9.81 -29.25 -9.38
C LEU A 545 9.50 -27.77 -9.15
N LEU A 546 9.28 -27.00 -10.23
CA LEU A 546 8.77 -25.63 -10.13
C LEU A 546 7.25 -25.58 -9.82
N GLY A 547 6.60 -26.75 -9.68
CA GLY A 547 5.21 -26.89 -9.30
C GLY A 547 4.23 -26.30 -10.32
N GLU A 548 3.03 -25.96 -9.85
CA GLU A 548 2.00 -25.36 -10.73
C GLU A 548 2.40 -23.96 -11.23
N TYR A 549 3.24 -23.25 -10.48
CA TYR A 549 3.74 -21.92 -10.81
C TYR A 549 4.75 -21.91 -11.96
N GLY A 550 5.57 -22.97 -12.04
CA GLY A 550 6.54 -23.17 -13.12
C GLY A 550 5.90 -23.11 -14.50
N LYS A 551 4.66 -23.59 -14.66
CA LYS A 551 3.97 -23.64 -15.96
C LYS A 551 3.75 -22.28 -16.60
N GLU A 552 3.53 -21.23 -15.80
CA GLU A 552 3.35 -19.87 -16.33
C GLU A 552 4.70 -19.21 -16.70
N MET A 553 5.80 -19.69 -16.13
CA MET A 553 7.16 -19.21 -16.40
C MET A 553 7.89 -20.06 -17.44
N ALA A 554 7.45 -21.30 -17.66
CA ALA A 554 8.07 -22.26 -18.55
C ALA A 554 8.22 -21.71 -19.97
N GLY A 555 9.42 -21.84 -20.52
CA GLY A 555 9.76 -21.36 -21.85
C GLY A 555 10.08 -19.87 -21.93
N THR A 556 10.12 -19.14 -20.81
CA THR A 556 10.45 -17.71 -20.78
C THR A 556 11.87 -17.47 -20.25
N LEU A 557 12.40 -16.27 -20.54
CA LEU A 557 13.58 -15.76 -19.84
C LEU A 557 13.13 -15.08 -18.54
N ALA A 558 13.85 -15.34 -17.46
CA ALA A 558 13.58 -14.75 -16.16
C ALA A 558 14.85 -14.22 -15.49
N LEU A 559 14.71 -13.05 -14.87
CA LEU A 559 15.70 -12.42 -14.00
C LEU A 559 15.62 -13.09 -12.62
N PHE A 560 16.70 -13.70 -12.19
CA PHE A 560 16.91 -14.27 -10.87
C PHE A 560 17.74 -13.31 -10.01
N GLU A 561 17.25 -12.94 -8.84
CA GLU A 561 17.96 -12.09 -7.88
C GLU A 561 17.59 -12.47 -6.43
N GLN A 562 18.54 -12.33 -5.50
CA GLN A 562 18.24 -12.39 -4.08
C GLN A 562 17.37 -11.18 -3.69
N LYS A 563 16.35 -11.39 -2.88
CA LYS A 563 15.52 -10.31 -2.34
C LYS A 563 16.32 -9.62 -1.22
N PRO A 564 16.63 -8.32 -1.31
CA PRO A 564 17.34 -7.62 -0.24
C PRO A 564 16.37 -7.35 0.92
N ASP A 565 16.21 -8.32 1.81
CA ASP A 565 15.33 -8.29 2.99
C ASP A 565 15.97 -9.08 4.13
N ASN A 566 15.61 -8.76 5.37
CA ASN A 566 16.09 -9.45 6.57
C ASN A 566 17.63 -9.48 6.65
N ASP A 567 18.22 -10.65 6.88
CA ASP A 567 19.66 -10.82 7.03
C ASP A 567 20.33 -10.96 5.65
N MET A 568 21.26 -10.06 5.36
CA MET A 568 22.10 -10.04 4.16
C MET A 568 23.58 -10.00 4.53
N SER A 569 23.96 -10.59 5.67
CA SER A 569 25.32 -10.61 6.22
C SER A 569 26.32 -11.42 5.39
N ASP A 570 25.87 -12.18 4.41
CA ASP A 570 26.67 -12.89 3.41
C ASP A 570 26.87 -12.09 2.10
N VAL A 571 26.11 -11.00 1.89
CA VAL A 571 26.09 -10.26 0.63
C VAL A 571 26.96 -8.99 0.70
N ALA A 572 28.13 -9.07 0.07
CA ALA A 572 29.11 -7.98 0.06
C ALA A 572 28.60 -6.69 -0.61
N SER A 573 27.76 -6.80 -1.65
CA SER A 573 27.24 -5.67 -2.44
C SER A 573 26.19 -4.84 -1.70
N VAL A 574 25.70 -5.33 -0.56
CA VAL A 574 24.87 -4.59 0.42
C VAL A 574 25.62 -4.35 1.74
N GLU A 575 26.95 -4.46 1.70
CA GLU A 575 27.86 -4.24 2.84
C GLU A 575 27.64 -5.19 4.03
N TYR A 576 27.23 -6.44 3.77
CA TYR A 576 27.04 -7.47 4.81
C TYR A 576 26.05 -7.02 5.90
N ALA A 577 24.94 -6.40 5.51
CA ALA A 577 23.95 -5.88 6.43
C ALA A 577 23.19 -7.01 7.15
N GLU A 578 23.19 -7.02 8.48
CA GLU A 578 22.47 -8.00 9.30
C GLU A 578 20.94 -7.74 9.36
N ASP A 579 20.50 -6.54 8.99
CA ASP A 579 19.11 -6.09 9.08
C ASP A 579 18.79 -5.19 7.89
N VAL A 580 17.98 -5.69 6.95
CA VAL A 580 17.45 -4.98 5.79
C VAL A 580 15.93 -4.95 5.86
N MET A 581 15.35 -3.76 5.70
CA MET A 581 13.90 -3.56 5.85
C MET A 581 13.27 -2.73 4.74
N GLY A 582 11.94 -2.82 4.68
CA GLY A 582 11.08 -2.06 3.78
C GLY A 582 10.99 -0.57 4.12
N TRP A 583 10.34 0.18 3.23
CA TRP A 583 10.14 1.61 3.35
C TRP A 583 9.40 2.02 4.63
N PHE A 584 8.24 1.40 4.91
CA PHE A 584 7.39 1.81 6.01
C PHE A 584 8.03 1.55 7.38
N ASP A 585 8.75 0.44 7.53
CA ASP A 585 9.49 0.13 8.75
C ASP A 585 10.62 1.13 8.99
N MET A 586 11.46 1.39 7.98
CA MET A 586 12.49 2.41 8.08
C MET A 586 11.89 3.79 8.42
N LEU A 587 10.78 4.17 7.76
CA LEU A 587 10.14 5.44 7.99
C LEU A 587 9.61 5.57 9.43
N ARG A 588 9.03 4.49 9.96
CA ARG A 588 8.56 4.40 11.35
C ARG A 588 9.69 4.62 12.34
N GLU A 589 10.87 4.05 12.08
CA GLU A 589 12.06 4.24 12.92
C GLU A 589 12.60 5.68 12.84
N VAL A 590 12.81 6.21 11.63
CA VAL A 590 13.35 7.57 11.40
C VAL A 590 12.41 8.66 11.89
N ASP A 591 11.10 8.51 11.70
CA ASP A 591 10.10 9.45 12.27
C ASP A 591 9.88 9.19 13.76
N GLY A 592 10.16 7.99 14.26
CA GLY A 592 9.91 7.59 15.64
C GLY A 592 10.86 8.22 16.66
N ASP A 593 12.15 8.37 16.32
CA ASP A 593 13.16 9.02 17.16
C ASP A 593 14.33 9.54 16.28
N ILE A 594 14.71 10.81 16.48
CA ILE A 594 15.77 11.50 15.70
C ILE A 594 17.15 10.83 15.78
N ASP A 595 17.38 9.91 16.73
CA ASP A 595 18.58 9.08 16.76
C ASP A 595 18.74 8.28 15.45
N HIS A 596 17.62 7.79 14.91
CA HIS A 596 17.58 7.04 13.66
C HIS A 596 17.71 7.98 12.45
N ARG A 597 18.70 7.74 11.59
CA ARG A 597 19.02 8.66 10.47
C ARG A 597 19.28 7.95 9.16
N ILE A 598 19.04 8.66 8.06
CA ILE A 598 19.42 8.20 6.72
C ILE A 598 20.86 8.61 6.40
N ASP A 599 21.61 7.73 5.73
CA ASP A 599 22.86 8.08 5.05
C ASP A 599 22.58 9.01 3.85
N GLN A 600 22.49 10.32 4.11
CA GLN A 600 22.16 11.31 3.08
C GLN A 600 23.17 11.35 1.92
N PRO A 601 24.51 11.29 2.15
CA PRO A 601 25.47 11.20 1.05
C PRO A 601 25.24 9.99 0.14
N LEU A 602 24.99 8.80 0.70
CA LEU A 602 24.71 7.60 -0.09
C LEU A 602 23.36 7.71 -0.83
N MET A 603 22.36 8.36 -0.23
CA MET A 603 21.11 8.68 -0.90
C MET A 603 21.33 9.60 -2.11
N ALA A 604 22.08 10.69 -1.96
CA ALA A 604 22.40 11.59 -3.06
C ALA A 604 23.22 10.90 -4.16
N ARG A 605 24.19 10.04 -3.79
CA ARG A 605 24.94 9.20 -4.73
C ARG A 605 24.01 8.31 -5.55
N SER A 606 23.10 7.60 -4.88
CA SER A 606 22.13 6.71 -5.52
C SER A 606 21.21 7.48 -6.48
N ARG A 607 20.75 8.68 -6.10
CA ARG A 607 19.93 9.54 -6.97
C ARG A 607 20.68 10.07 -8.18
N LEU A 608 21.94 10.48 -8.04
CA LEU A 608 22.76 10.87 -9.19
C LEU A 608 23.04 9.69 -10.12
N PHE A 609 23.23 8.50 -9.56
CA PHE A 609 23.37 7.27 -10.32
C PHE A 609 22.09 6.91 -11.08
N ASP A 610 20.92 7.01 -10.46
CA ASP A 610 19.61 6.83 -11.12
C ASP A 610 19.45 7.79 -12.31
N MET A 611 19.82 9.07 -12.12
CA MET A 611 19.85 10.02 -13.24
C MET A 611 20.84 9.60 -14.33
N PHE A 612 22.03 9.13 -13.97
CA PHE A 612 23.06 8.68 -14.90
C PHE A 612 22.56 7.52 -15.78
N ILE A 613 21.83 6.55 -15.24
CA ILE A 613 21.27 5.42 -16.00
C ILE A 613 19.88 5.70 -16.61
N GLY A 614 19.32 6.90 -16.37
CA GLY A 614 18.03 7.31 -16.92
C GLY A 614 16.82 6.65 -16.26
N ASP A 615 16.95 6.25 -15.00
CA ASP A 615 15.88 5.60 -14.22
C ASP A 615 14.97 6.66 -13.59
N TRP A 616 13.79 6.85 -14.18
CA TRP A 616 12.83 7.89 -13.78
C TRP A 616 11.81 7.41 -12.74
N ASP A 617 11.65 6.10 -12.56
CA ASP A 617 10.49 5.54 -11.85
C ASP A 617 10.73 5.31 -10.36
N ARG A 618 11.61 6.10 -9.74
CA ARG A 618 12.01 5.89 -8.35
C ARG A 618 10.96 6.34 -7.35
N HIS A 619 10.06 5.44 -6.94
CA HIS A 619 9.11 5.58 -5.83
C HIS A 619 9.57 4.81 -4.57
N TYR A 620 8.80 4.88 -3.49
CA TYR A 620 9.23 4.42 -2.16
C TYR A 620 9.50 2.90 -2.07
N ASP A 621 8.75 2.06 -2.79
CA ASP A 621 8.94 0.60 -2.80
C ASP A 621 10.20 0.12 -3.52
N GLN A 622 10.78 1.00 -4.34
CA GLN A 622 12.01 0.68 -5.04
C GLN A 622 13.25 0.87 -4.16
N TRP A 623 13.06 1.00 -2.85
CA TRP A 623 14.11 1.10 -1.86
C TRP A 623 13.97 0.03 -0.79
N ARG A 624 15.09 -0.58 -0.48
CA ARG A 624 15.35 -1.30 0.76
C ARG A 624 16.37 -0.56 1.59
N TRP A 625 16.43 -0.86 2.88
CA TRP A 625 17.24 -0.08 3.82
C TRP A 625 18.07 -0.99 4.71
N ALA A 626 19.38 -1.00 4.49
CA ALA A 626 20.32 -1.65 5.39
C ALA A 626 20.48 -0.81 6.65
N ALA A 627 20.14 -1.38 7.81
CA ALA A 627 20.37 -0.77 9.10
C ALA A 627 21.80 -1.05 9.57
N VAL A 628 22.48 0.01 10.01
CA VAL A 628 23.85 -0.06 10.52
C VAL A 628 23.91 0.62 11.88
N GLU A 629 24.51 -0.04 12.86
CA GLU A 629 24.79 0.57 14.16
C GLU A 629 26.11 1.35 14.13
N PRO A 630 26.09 2.68 14.25
CA PRO A 630 27.30 3.49 14.28
C PRO A 630 27.99 3.43 15.66
N ASP A 631 29.32 3.58 15.66
CA ASP A 631 30.14 3.64 16.88
C ASP A 631 29.81 4.83 17.81
N ASP A 632 29.02 5.79 17.34
CA ASP A 632 28.64 6.99 18.10
C ASP A 632 27.51 6.77 19.11
N ASN A 633 26.91 5.57 19.15
CA ASN A 633 25.77 5.21 20.00
C ASN A 633 24.54 6.13 19.83
N GLN A 634 24.41 6.83 18.70
CA GLN A 634 23.28 7.72 18.41
C GLN A 634 22.25 7.03 17.51
N GLY A 635 21.82 5.79 17.81
CA GLY A 635 20.81 5.07 17.02
C GLY A 635 21.30 4.59 15.63
N LYS A 636 20.42 3.89 14.90
CA LYS A 636 20.75 3.24 13.62
C LYS A 636 20.90 4.26 12.47
N ILE A 637 21.82 3.98 11.55
CA ILE A 637 21.93 4.63 10.24
C ILE A 637 21.34 3.71 9.17
N TYR A 638 20.41 4.21 8.38
CA TYR A 638 19.77 3.47 7.29
C TYR A 638 20.40 3.85 5.95
N ARG A 639 20.91 2.85 5.26
CA ARG A 639 21.59 2.98 3.96
C ARG A 639 20.66 2.50 2.84
N PRO A 640 20.43 3.32 1.80
CA PRO A 640 19.51 2.96 0.74
C PRO A 640 20.09 1.89 -0.19
N ILE A 641 19.28 0.88 -0.47
CA ILE A 641 19.51 -0.18 -1.46
C ILE A 641 18.42 -0.03 -2.55
N PRO A 642 18.73 0.59 -3.71
CA PRO A 642 17.80 0.61 -4.83
C PRO A 642 17.52 -0.80 -5.36
N ARG A 643 16.24 -1.10 -5.63
CA ARG A 643 15.77 -2.31 -6.33
C ARG A 643 14.95 -1.95 -7.56
N ASP A 644 14.53 -2.95 -8.34
CA ASP A 644 13.57 -2.80 -9.46
C ASP A 644 13.99 -1.70 -10.47
N ARG A 645 15.03 -1.99 -11.26
CA ARG A 645 15.61 -1.04 -12.24
C ARG A 645 15.16 -1.31 -13.68
N ASP A 646 13.91 -1.75 -13.85
CA ASP A 646 13.36 -2.18 -15.13
C ASP A 646 13.28 -1.10 -16.21
N VAL A 647 13.17 0.17 -15.80
CA VAL A 647 13.10 1.31 -16.73
C VAL A 647 14.46 1.98 -16.96
N ALA A 648 15.52 1.50 -16.32
CA ALA A 648 16.87 1.96 -16.59
C ALA A 648 17.25 1.69 -18.05
N LEU A 649 18.09 2.56 -18.61
CA LEU A 649 18.56 2.48 -19.99
C LEU A 649 17.43 2.54 -21.05
N MET A 650 16.17 2.83 -20.69
CA MET A 650 15.05 2.78 -21.64
C MET A 650 15.17 3.77 -22.82
N LYS A 651 14.45 3.48 -23.92
CA LYS A 651 14.34 4.37 -25.09
C LYS A 651 12.93 4.36 -25.67
N LEU A 652 12.24 5.49 -25.54
CA LEU A 652 10.89 5.71 -26.08
C LEU A 652 10.90 6.81 -27.15
N ASN A 653 10.66 6.43 -28.40
CA ASN A 653 10.64 7.34 -29.56
C ASN A 653 9.36 7.15 -30.41
N GLY A 654 9.34 7.73 -31.62
CA GLY A 654 8.14 7.78 -32.46
C GLY A 654 7.28 9.00 -32.19
N PHE A 655 6.42 9.34 -33.16
CA PHE A 655 5.64 10.58 -33.12
C PHE A 655 4.71 10.68 -31.90
N ALA A 656 3.91 9.65 -31.61
CA ALA A 656 2.91 9.68 -30.55
C ALA A 656 3.56 9.71 -29.14
N PRO A 657 4.52 8.84 -28.80
CA PRO A 657 5.18 8.91 -27.50
C PRO A 657 5.98 10.20 -27.31
N THR A 658 6.65 10.70 -28.35
CA THR A 658 7.38 11.98 -28.27
C THR A 658 6.44 13.14 -27.97
N LEU A 659 5.25 13.16 -28.58
CA LEU A 659 4.23 14.16 -28.28
C LEU A 659 3.70 14.00 -26.85
N ALA A 660 3.45 12.76 -26.41
CA ALA A 660 2.92 12.42 -25.09
C ALA A 660 3.83 12.89 -23.93
N LYS A 661 5.16 12.86 -24.14
CA LYS A 661 6.18 13.38 -23.20
C LYS A 661 6.08 14.90 -22.94
N PHE A 662 5.42 15.68 -23.79
CA PHE A 662 5.17 17.10 -23.50
C PHE A 662 3.97 17.32 -22.56
N GLY A 663 3.20 16.28 -22.25
CA GLY A 663 1.98 16.33 -21.47
C GLY A 663 1.99 15.36 -20.28
N PRO A 664 1.10 14.35 -20.25
CA PRO A 664 0.94 13.46 -19.11
C PRO A 664 2.09 12.47 -18.89
N PHE A 665 2.95 12.21 -19.89
CA PHE A 665 4.05 11.25 -19.80
C PHE A 665 5.43 11.92 -19.75
N PHE A 666 5.50 13.15 -19.24
CA PHE A 666 6.74 13.93 -19.15
C PHE A 666 7.82 13.31 -18.27
N GLN A 667 7.49 12.36 -17.40
CA GLN A 667 8.47 11.63 -16.58
C GLN A 667 9.33 10.67 -17.41
N TYR A 668 8.82 10.20 -18.55
CA TYR A 668 9.53 9.27 -19.42
C TYR A 668 10.70 9.97 -20.13
N GLN A 669 11.92 9.75 -19.68
CA GLN A 669 13.13 10.29 -20.29
C GLN A 669 13.99 9.17 -20.90
N ASN A 670 14.47 9.39 -22.13
CA ASN A 670 15.30 8.38 -22.80
C ASN A 670 16.72 8.38 -22.21
N THR A 671 17.34 7.22 -22.18
CA THR A 671 18.79 7.11 -21.96
C THR A 671 19.52 7.36 -23.27
N GLU A 672 19.76 8.63 -23.54
CA GLU A 672 20.57 9.13 -24.65
C GLU A 672 21.70 10.02 -24.10
N GLU A 673 22.52 10.62 -24.97
CA GLU A 673 23.60 11.53 -24.54
C GLU A 673 23.10 12.72 -23.69
N SER A 674 21.82 13.08 -23.81
CA SER A 674 21.16 14.11 -23.01
C SER A 674 20.31 13.50 -21.89
N TYR A 675 20.24 14.17 -20.75
CA TYR A 675 19.38 13.79 -19.62
C TYR A 675 17.89 14.18 -19.82
N GLY A 676 17.57 14.89 -20.90
CA GLY A 676 16.19 15.31 -21.19
C GLY A 676 15.64 16.34 -20.20
N ASP A 677 14.36 16.23 -19.86
CA ASP A 677 13.74 17.05 -18.82
C ASP A 677 14.08 16.52 -17.43
N LEU A 678 14.99 17.19 -16.72
CA LEU A 678 15.41 16.82 -15.36
C LEU A 678 14.25 16.84 -14.35
N LYS A 679 13.21 17.66 -14.56
CA LYS A 679 12.01 17.59 -13.70
C LYS A 679 11.20 16.34 -14.00
N GLY A 680 11.10 15.94 -15.26
CA GLY A 680 10.49 14.67 -15.64
C GLY A 680 11.22 13.48 -15.01
N LEU A 681 12.53 13.39 -15.26
CA LEU A 681 13.40 12.30 -14.78
C LEU A 681 13.34 12.10 -13.26
N ASN A 682 13.03 13.14 -12.49
CA ASN A 682 13.06 13.09 -11.03
C ASN A 682 11.69 13.31 -10.39
N TYR A 683 10.61 13.27 -11.16
CA TYR A 683 9.27 13.57 -10.63
C TYR A 683 8.84 12.58 -9.53
N ASN A 684 8.95 11.28 -9.81
CA ASN A 684 8.53 10.21 -8.88
C ASN A 684 9.40 10.21 -7.60
N SER A 685 10.67 10.62 -7.72
CA SER A 685 11.63 10.64 -6.61
C SER A 685 11.63 11.91 -5.75
N LEU A 686 10.79 12.90 -6.09
CA LEU A 686 10.93 14.27 -5.59
C LEU A 686 10.76 14.36 -4.06
N GLY A 687 9.74 13.69 -3.51
CA GLY A 687 9.47 13.66 -2.07
C GLY A 687 10.64 13.05 -1.30
N ILE A 688 10.99 11.82 -1.68
CA ILE A 688 12.08 11.04 -1.07
C ILE A 688 13.42 11.79 -1.13
N THR A 689 13.81 12.28 -2.31
CA THR A 689 15.10 13.00 -2.45
C THR A 689 15.11 14.25 -1.59
N ARG A 690 14.03 15.04 -1.59
CA ARG A 690 13.97 16.26 -0.76
C ARG A 690 14.03 15.97 0.73
N ARG A 691 13.40 14.89 1.19
CA ARG A 691 13.41 14.49 2.60
C ARG A 691 14.78 14.00 3.05
N PHE A 692 15.40 13.13 2.25
CA PHE A 692 16.61 12.40 2.66
C PHE A 692 17.94 12.99 2.15
N THR A 693 17.92 14.19 1.58
CA THR A 693 19.14 14.95 1.26
C THR A 693 19.08 16.41 1.75
N ASN A 694 18.21 16.70 2.71
CA ASN A 694 17.91 18.06 3.17
C ASN A 694 19.04 18.72 3.98
N GLN A 695 20.09 17.98 4.37
CA GLN A 695 21.27 18.50 5.06
C GLN A 695 22.45 18.78 4.11
N LEU A 696 22.46 18.17 2.91
CA LEU A 696 23.57 18.30 1.98
C LEU A 696 23.64 19.66 1.28
N THR A 697 24.82 20.28 1.29
CA THR A 697 25.15 21.53 0.59
C THR A 697 25.40 21.32 -0.90
N LYS A 698 25.49 22.42 -1.66
CA LYS A 698 25.82 22.35 -3.09
C LYS A 698 27.17 21.66 -3.30
N GLU A 699 28.14 22.00 -2.47
CA GLU A 699 29.48 21.44 -2.49
C GLU A 699 29.45 19.93 -2.25
N ASP A 700 28.68 19.45 -1.26
CA ASP A 700 28.54 18.00 -1.01
C ASP A 700 28.01 17.26 -2.25
N TRP A 701 26.95 17.78 -2.88
CA TRP A 701 26.40 17.21 -4.12
C TRP A 701 27.42 17.20 -5.26
N LEU A 702 28.19 18.28 -5.43
CA LEU A 702 29.22 18.36 -6.47
C LEU A 702 30.38 17.40 -6.21
N THR A 703 30.79 17.23 -4.95
CA THR A 703 31.81 16.25 -4.56
C THR A 703 31.33 14.83 -4.86
N ILE A 704 30.10 14.48 -4.50
CA ILE A 704 29.54 13.15 -4.81
C ILE A 704 29.47 12.91 -6.33
N ALA A 705 29.10 13.94 -7.11
CA ALA A 705 29.11 13.85 -8.57
C ALA A 705 30.52 13.63 -9.15
N GLU A 706 31.52 14.34 -8.62
CA GLU A 706 32.92 14.21 -9.04
C GLU A 706 33.49 12.83 -8.67
N GLU A 707 33.13 12.28 -7.50
CA GLU A 707 33.48 10.91 -7.11
C GLU A 707 32.83 9.87 -8.02
N LEU A 708 31.55 10.03 -8.37
CA LEU A 708 30.88 9.16 -9.34
C LEU A 708 31.57 9.21 -10.72
N GLN A 709 31.95 10.42 -11.18
CA GLN A 709 32.71 10.56 -12.43
C GLN A 709 34.07 9.84 -12.40
N GLN A 710 34.74 9.86 -11.24
CA GLN A 710 36.04 9.20 -11.07
C GLN A 710 35.92 7.68 -10.97
N ASN A 711 34.86 7.18 -10.34
CA ASN A 711 34.67 5.73 -10.17
C ASN A 711 34.10 5.07 -11.44
N LEU A 712 33.28 5.79 -12.21
CA LEU A 712 32.75 5.32 -13.50
C LEU A 712 33.80 5.52 -14.61
N THR A 713 34.96 4.86 -14.48
CA THR A 713 36.02 4.94 -15.49
C THR A 713 35.56 4.41 -16.84
N ASP A 714 36.34 4.68 -17.89
CA ASP A 714 36.08 4.11 -19.21
C ASP A 714 36.05 2.59 -19.16
N GLU A 715 36.96 1.97 -18.42
CA GLU A 715 37.03 0.52 -18.22
C GLU A 715 35.84 -0.01 -17.43
N ALA A 716 35.39 0.69 -16.38
CA ALA A 716 34.21 0.30 -15.62
C ALA A 716 32.94 0.31 -16.48
N ILE A 717 32.76 1.36 -17.29
CA ILE A 717 31.62 1.47 -18.23
C ILE A 717 31.70 0.37 -19.29
N GLU A 718 32.87 0.17 -19.91
CA GLU A 718 33.05 -0.86 -20.94
C GLU A 718 32.83 -2.27 -20.38
N SER A 719 33.35 -2.55 -19.18
CA SER A 719 33.14 -3.83 -18.50
C SER A 719 31.67 -4.08 -18.17
N ALA A 720 30.97 -3.08 -17.66
CA ALA A 720 29.56 -3.21 -17.34
C ALA A 720 28.69 -3.45 -18.58
N VAL A 721 28.97 -2.76 -19.69
CA VAL A 721 28.23 -2.96 -20.95
C VAL A 721 28.54 -4.34 -21.56
N ARG A 722 29.72 -4.91 -21.30
CA ARG A 722 30.06 -6.30 -21.70
C ARG A 722 29.27 -7.37 -20.96
N SER A 723 28.50 -7.03 -19.92
CA SER A 723 27.56 -7.95 -19.28
C SER A 723 26.31 -8.22 -20.12
N TYR A 724 26.10 -7.48 -21.22
CA TYR A 724 25.12 -7.89 -22.24
C TYR A 724 25.50 -9.27 -22.83
N PRO A 725 24.51 -10.09 -23.22
CA PRO A 725 24.78 -11.25 -24.05
C PRO A 725 25.57 -10.88 -25.31
N GLY A 726 26.48 -11.75 -25.78
CA GLY A 726 27.45 -11.40 -26.82
C GLY A 726 26.83 -10.80 -28.09
N ALA A 727 25.75 -11.43 -28.61
CA ALA A 727 25.04 -10.94 -29.79
C ALA A 727 24.36 -9.58 -29.57
N VAL A 728 23.90 -9.32 -28.35
CA VAL A 728 23.30 -8.03 -27.94
C VAL A 728 24.38 -6.96 -27.87
N TYR A 729 25.54 -7.27 -27.29
CA TYR A 729 26.70 -6.36 -27.26
C TYR A 729 27.15 -5.98 -28.67
N GLU A 730 27.24 -6.93 -29.59
CA GLU A 730 27.62 -6.65 -30.98
C GLU A 730 26.65 -5.68 -31.69
N LEU A 731 25.36 -5.77 -31.38
CA LEU A 731 24.34 -4.90 -31.96
C LEU A 731 24.30 -3.49 -31.33
N HIS A 732 24.54 -3.38 -30.02
CA HIS A 732 24.20 -2.16 -29.26
C HIS A 732 25.28 -1.65 -28.29
N GLY A 733 26.27 -2.46 -27.95
CA GLY A 733 27.24 -2.18 -26.89
C GLY A 733 28.04 -0.90 -27.11
N GLU A 734 28.59 -0.69 -28.30
CA GLU A 734 29.40 0.49 -28.63
C GLU A 734 28.60 1.80 -28.51
N ASP A 735 27.32 1.78 -28.90
CA ASP A 735 26.43 2.92 -28.76
C ASP A 735 26.11 3.22 -27.30
N MET A 736 25.87 2.19 -26.49
CA MET A 736 25.62 2.34 -25.05
C MET A 736 26.87 2.87 -24.32
N ILE A 737 28.06 2.34 -24.61
CA ILE A 737 29.33 2.83 -24.05
C ILE A 737 29.50 4.32 -24.33
N ARG A 738 29.29 4.74 -25.58
CA ARG A 738 29.37 6.16 -25.97
C ARG A 738 28.37 7.01 -25.17
N ILE A 739 27.11 6.58 -25.09
CA ILE A 739 26.07 7.30 -24.34
C ILE A 739 26.46 7.47 -22.88
N LEU A 740 26.86 6.38 -22.21
CA LEU A 740 27.24 6.40 -20.79
C LEU A 740 28.46 7.28 -20.54
N LYS A 741 29.51 7.22 -21.39
CA LYS A 741 30.68 8.11 -21.25
C LYS A 741 30.28 9.59 -21.35
N VAL A 742 29.45 9.95 -22.34
CA VAL A 742 28.97 11.34 -22.49
C VAL A 742 28.12 11.77 -21.30
N ARG A 743 27.24 10.90 -20.80
CA ARG A 743 26.40 11.20 -19.63
C ARG A 743 27.21 11.38 -18.36
N ARG A 744 28.25 10.55 -18.15
CA ARG A 744 29.19 10.68 -17.04
C ARG A 744 29.86 12.04 -17.10
N ASP A 745 30.39 12.43 -18.25
CA ASP A 745 31.13 13.69 -18.40
C ASP A 745 30.24 14.93 -18.14
N GLN A 746 28.93 14.82 -18.32
CA GLN A 746 27.94 15.86 -18.01
C GLN A 746 27.46 15.88 -16.55
N LEU A 747 27.75 14.84 -15.76
CA LEU A 747 27.12 14.60 -14.46
C LEU A 747 27.26 15.79 -13.50
N ARG A 748 28.41 16.46 -13.47
CA ARG A 748 28.62 17.67 -12.66
C ARG A 748 27.66 18.80 -13.01
N ALA A 749 27.46 19.07 -14.30
CA ALA A 749 26.58 20.13 -14.78
C ALA A 749 25.09 19.79 -14.55
N VAL A 750 24.74 18.51 -14.65
CA VAL A 750 23.40 18.00 -14.31
C VAL A 750 23.13 18.14 -12.82
N THR A 751 24.10 17.76 -11.99
CA THR A 751 24.01 17.87 -10.52
C THR A 751 23.79 19.32 -10.08
N GLU A 752 24.53 20.27 -10.64
CA GLU A 752 24.33 21.68 -10.33
C GLU A 752 22.92 22.18 -10.70
N GLN A 753 22.39 21.74 -11.85
CA GLN A 753 21.03 22.09 -12.27
C GLN A 753 19.98 21.47 -11.35
N TYR A 754 20.14 20.19 -11.01
CA TYR A 754 19.22 19.46 -10.15
C TYR A 754 19.21 20.01 -8.72
N TYR A 755 20.38 20.26 -8.13
CA TYR A 755 20.49 20.89 -6.81
C TYR A 755 19.70 22.21 -6.76
N ARG A 756 19.85 23.08 -7.77
CA ARG A 756 19.07 24.34 -7.88
C ARG A 756 17.56 24.13 -8.00
N LEU A 757 17.09 22.96 -8.42
CA LEU A 757 15.65 22.65 -8.47
C LEU A 757 15.12 22.28 -7.09
N ILE A 758 15.88 21.48 -6.32
CA ILE A 758 15.44 20.95 -5.02
C ILE A 758 15.77 21.88 -3.84
N SER A 759 16.81 22.70 -3.92
CA SER A 759 17.24 23.59 -2.83
C SER A 759 16.44 24.89 -2.70
N LYS A 760 15.56 25.19 -3.67
CA LYS A 760 14.67 26.38 -3.64
C LYS A 760 13.69 26.36 -2.47
N VAL A 761 13.19 25.18 -2.12
CA VAL A 761 12.27 24.94 -1.00
C VAL A 761 12.74 23.69 -0.28
N VAL A 762 13.31 23.87 0.91
CA VAL A 762 13.84 22.76 1.72
C VAL A 762 12.91 22.52 2.90
N SER A 763 12.62 21.25 3.12
CA SER A 763 11.78 20.76 4.22
C SER A 763 12.62 19.96 5.20
N ILE A 764 12.48 20.26 6.47
CA ILE A 764 13.28 19.73 7.57
C ILE A 764 12.31 19.17 8.62
N PRO A 765 11.95 17.88 8.53
CA PRO A 765 11.26 17.19 9.61
C PRO A 765 12.21 16.92 10.79
N ALA A 766 11.70 17.03 12.02
CA ALA A 766 12.30 16.47 13.23
C ALA A 766 11.78 15.04 13.44
N SER A 767 11.37 14.65 14.65
CA SER A 767 10.85 13.30 14.94
C SER A 767 9.59 13.34 15.82
N HIS A 768 9.09 12.18 16.21
CA HIS A 768 7.99 12.05 17.16
C HIS A 768 8.43 12.14 18.63
N LYS A 769 9.69 12.53 18.88
CA LYS A 769 10.25 12.80 20.21
C LYS A 769 10.39 14.30 20.45
N ARG A 770 10.97 14.61 21.60
CA ARG A 770 11.15 15.97 22.10
C ARG A 770 12.47 16.55 21.61
N GLU A 771 12.39 17.59 20.80
CA GLU A 771 13.53 18.26 20.20
C GLU A 771 13.63 19.75 20.56
N ARG A 772 14.83 20.29 20.39
CA ARG A 772 15.06 21.74 20.33
C ARG A 772 15.53 22.12 18.94
N ILE A 773 14.76 22.97 18.28
CA ILE A 773 15.04 23.51 16.97
C ILE A 773 15.56 24.94 17.14
N LEU A 774 16.86 25.15 16.92
CA LEU A 774 17.49 26.47 16.97
C LEU A 774 17.64 27.05 15.55
N ILE A 775 16.93 28.13 15.29
CA ILE A 775 16.94 28.87 14.03
C ILE A 775 17.68 30.18 14.23
N THR A 776 18.94 30.24 13.79
CA THR A 776 19.78 31.43 13.89
C THR A 776 19.78 32.20 12.57
N ILE A 777 19.50 33.50 12.62
CA ILE A 777 19.57 34.42 11.48
C ILE A 777 20.78 35.35 11.71
N PRO A 778 22.00 34.90 11.34
CA PRO A 778 23.22 35.66 11.62
C PRO A 778 23.31 36.97 10.83
N ASP A 779 22.77 37.00 9.61
CA ASP A 779 22.79 38.15 8.71
C ASP A 779 21.60 38.15 7.72
N GLU A 780 21.59 39.09 6.77
CA GLU A 780 20.48 39.27 5.82
C GLU A 780 20.37 38.20 4.72
N HIS A 781 21.42 37.38 4.56
CA HIS A 781 21.53 36.37 3.51
C HIS A 781 21.49 34.94 4.03
N HIS A 782 21.86 34.71 5.29
CA HIS A 782 21.98 33.38 5.86
C HIS A 782 20.95 33.06 6.94
N VAL A 783 20.51 31.80 6.99
CA VAL A 783 19.75 31.20 8.09
C VAL A 783 20.39 29.85 8.44
N ARG A 784 20.80 29.66 9.69
CA ARG A 784 21.30 28.37 10.19
C ARG A 784 20.23 27.68 11.01
N VAL A 785 19.96 26.41 10.71
CA VAL A 785 19.03 25.56 11.45
C VAL A 785 19.83 24.47 12.13
N GLN A 786 19.59 24.29 13.43
CA GLN A 786 20.18 23.22 14.22
C GLN A 786 19.07 22.48 14.97
N ILE A 787 19.10 21.15 15.00
CA ILE A 787 18.13 20.32 15.75
C ILE A 787 18.88 19.47 16.76
N TYR A 788 18.53 19.64 18.02
CA TYR A 788 19.08 18.91 19.15
C TYR A 788 18.02 18.00 19.75
N LYS A 789 18.41 16.81 20.18
CA LYS A 789 17.55 15.97 21.01
C LYS A 789 17.42 16.56 22.41
N LEU A 790 16.23 16.48 23.00
CA LEU A 790 16.00 16.75 24.41
C LEU A 790 15.73 15.45 25.15
N SER A 791 16.27 15.31 26.36
CA SER A 791 15.78 14.27 27.27
C SER A 791 14.32 14.53 27.64
N GLY A 792 13.58 13.52 28.09
CA GLY A 792 12.20 13.71 28.59
C GLY A 792 12.06 14.72 29.74
N LYS A 793 13.16 15.10 30.41
CA LYS A 793 13.22 16.18 31.42
C LYS A 793 13.62 17.56 30.85
N GLY A 794 13.66 17.73 29.53
CA GLY A 794 13.98 18.98 28.84
C GLY A 794 15.46 19.38 28.83
N LYS A 795 16.39 18.47 29.19
CA LYS A 795 17.84 18.75 29.07
C LYS A 795 18.34 18.53 27.65
N LEU A 796 19.11 19.49 27.13
CA LEU A 796 19.81 19.43 25.84
C LEU A 796 20.75 18.21 25.77
N ARG A 797 20.68 17.48 24.67
CA ARG A 797 21.51 16.32 24.34
C ARG A 797 22.27 16.58 23.03
N ASP A 798 22.31 15.59 22.15
CA ASP A 798 23.12 15.53 20.96
C ASP A 798 22.53 16.36 19.80
N LEU A 799 23.39 16.74 18.85
CA LEU A 799 23.06 17.55 17.68
C LEU A 799 22.92 16.63 16.46
N TYR A 800 21.74 16.59 15.85
CA TYR A 800 21.42 15.68 14.74
C TYR A 800 21.35 16.39 13.39
N PHE A 801 20.93 17.65 13.37
CA PHE A 801 20.85 18.44 12.15
C PHE A 801 21.61 19.75 12.33
N ASP A 802 22.44 20.12 11.35
CA ASP A 802 23.09 21.42 11.29
C ASP A 802 23.32 21.82 9.84
N ARG A 803 22.65 22.89 9.40
CA ARG A 803 22.82 23.44 8.05
C ARG A 803 22.63 24.94 8.02
N THR A 804 23.50 25.63 7.27
CA THR A 804 23.33 27.05 6.92
C THR A 804 22.81 27.18 5.49
N PHE A 805 21.71 27.92 5.32
CA PHE A 805 21.04 28.19 4.06
C PHE A 805 21.29 29.63 3.61
N ASN A 806 21.42 29.82 2.29
CA ASN A 806 21.68 31.11 1.66
C ASN A 806 20.49 31.56 0.79
N ASP A 807 20.11 32.84 0.88
CA ASP A 807 18.95 33.43 0.19
C ASP A 807 19.05 33.47 -1.35
N GLN A 808 20.25 33.26 -1.90
CA GLN A 808 20.48 33.11 -3.33
C GLN A 808 20.10 31.72 -3.86
N GLU A 809 20.12 30.70 -2.99
CA GLU A 809 19.80 29.32 -3.33
C GLU A 809 18.40 28.94 -2.87
N THR A 810 18.09 29.27 -1.62
CA THR A 810 16.87 28.86 -0.93
C THR A 810 15.92 30.05 -0.77
N ARG A 811 14.64 29.85 -1.12
CA ARG A 811 13.60 30.87 -0.99
C ARG A 811 12.65 30.62 0.18
N GLU A 812 12.49 29.37 0.55
CA GLU A 812 11.58 28.94 1.62
C GLU A 812 12.21 27.76 2.37
N LEU A 813 12.18 27.83 3.70
CA LEU A 813 12.48 26.74 4.60
C LEU A 813 11.20 26.36 5.33
N ARG A 814 10.91 25.06 5.35
CA ARG A 814 9.78 24.45 6.04
C ARG A 814 10.33 23.55 7.11
N ILE A 815 10.03 23.85 8.36
CA ILE A 815 10.56 23.14 9.52
C ILE A 815 9.37 22.54 10.23
N PHE A 816 9.38 21.22 10.41
CA PHE A 816 8.29 20.47 11.04
C PHE A 816 8.81 19.89 12.34
N ALA A 817 8.23 20.30 13.46
CA ALA A 817 8.58 19.83 14.79
C ALA A 817 8.04 18.40 15.03
N MET A 818 6.90 18.06 14.40
CA MET A 818 6.29 16.73 14.33
C MET A 818 5.64 16.23 15.63
N GLY A 819 6.38 15.78 16.65
CA GLY A 819 5.79 15.18 17.86
C GLY A 819 6.23 15.83 19.18
N ASP A 820 5.78 15.25 20.31
CA ASP A 820 6.09 15.68 21.70
C ASP A 820 6.08 17.21 21.94
N ASN A 821 6.69 17.69 23.04
CA ASN A 821 6.66 19.09 23.49
C ASN A 821 7.94 19.83 23.08
N ASP A 822 7.99 20.33 21.86
CA ASP A 822 9.21 20.86 21.25
C ASP A 822 9.56 22.28 21.68
N GLN A 823 10.85 22.60 21.58
CA GLN A 823 11.38 23.95 21.82
C GLN A 823 11.92 24.56 20.53
N ILE A 824 11.18 25.48 19.94
CA ILE A 824 11.56 26.21 18.74
C ILE A 824 12.11 27.58 19.14
N ILE A 825 13.42 27.77 18.95
CA ILE A 825 14.13 28.99 19.34
C ILE A 825 14.58 29.75 18.09
N LEU A 826 14.13 30.99 17.94
CA LEU A 826 14.65 31.94 16.97
C LEU A 826 15.68 32.86 17.62
N ASN A 827 16.81 33.04 16.94
CA ASN A 827 17.91 33.88 17.39
C ASN A 827 18.42 34.77 16.24
N GLY A 828 18.93 35.95 16.57
CA GLY A 828 19.53 36.92 15.63
C GLY A 828 18.57 38.02 15.21
N LYS A 829 19.07 39.26 15.16
CA LYS A 829 18.27 40.48 14.90
C LYS A 829 18.14 40.83 13.41
N ALA A 830 18.87 40.14 12.54
CA ALA A 830 18.84 40.41 11.11
C ALA A 830 17.47 40.05 10.50
N THR A 831 17.11 40.73 9.41
CA THR A 831 15.97 40.36 8.58
C THR A 831 16.48 39.65 7.33
N ASN A 832 15.99 38.44 7.08
CA ASN A 832 16.35 37.62 5.93
C ASN A 832 15.15 37.47 4.97
N LYS A 833 15.43 37.29 3.67
CA LYS A 833 14.40 37.11 2.61
C LYS A 833 13.84 35.69 2.51
N ILE A 834 14.56 34.69 3.04
CA ILE A 834 14.10 33.30 3.15
C ILE A 834 12.81 33.30 3.96
N ARG A 835 11.74 32.75 3.38
CA ARG A 835 10.49 32.51 4.10
C ARG A 835 10.67 31.33 5.04
N LEU A 836 10.50 31.54 6.33
CA LEU A 836 10.52 30.50 7.35
C LEU A 836 9.07 30.09 7.65
N ARG A 837 8.75 28.82 7.38
CA ARG A 837 7.51 28.18 7.80
C ARG A 837 7.86 27.17 8.88
N ILE A 838 7.37 27.41 10.07
CA ILE A 838 7.60 26.54 11.22
C ILE A 838 6.26 25.92 11.57
N VAL A 839 6.19 24.61 11.53
CA VAL A 839 5.01 23.82 11.83
C VAL A 839 5.30 23.07 13.12
N GLY A 840 4.43 23.23 14.11
CA GLY A 840 4.52 22.49 15.38
C GLY A 840 4.17 21.02 15.21
N GLY A 841 3.89 20.37 16.33
CA GLY A 841 3.66 18.94 16.43
C GLY A 841 2.42 18.57 17.24
N ALA A 842 2.30 17.30 17.62
CA ALA A 842 1.17 16.79 18.39
C ALA A 842 1.27 17.04 19.90
N GLY A 843 2.28 17.78 20.39
CA GLY A 843 2.40 18.16 21.80
C GLY A 843 2.31 19.67 22.02
N ASN A 844 2.73 20.11 23.21
CA ASN A 844 2.66 21.51 23.62
C ASN A 844 3.98 22.21 23.31
N ASP A 845 4.02 22.96 22.22
CA ASP A 845 5.24 23.53 21.69
C ASP A 845 5.53 24.93 22.23
N GLU A 846 6.83 25.22 22.39
CA GLU A 846 7.34 26.52 22.83
C GLU A 846 8.04 27.23 21.68
N PHE A 847 7.47 28.35 21.21
CA PHE A 847 8.07 29.20 20.17
C PHE A 847 8.65 30.45 20.81
N ILE A 848 9.98 30.54 20.88
CA ILE A 848 10.71 31.58 21.62
C ILE A 848 11.61 32.37 20.65
N ASP A 849 11.48 33.69 20.64
CA ASP A 849 12.42 34.59 19.98
C ASP A 849 13.35 35.24 21.02
N GLU A 850 14.57 34.71 21.15
CA GLU A 850 15.56 35.18 22.15
C GLU A 850 16.07 36.61 21.85
N ASP A 851 15.98 37.03 20.59
CA ASP A 851 16.45 38.32 20.10
C ASP A 851 15.30 39.06 19.36
N PRO A 852 14.25 39.47 20.09
CA PRO A 852 13.00 39.92 19.48
C PRO A 852 13.19 41.11 18.56
N GLY A 853 12.97 40.86 17.27
CA GLY A 853 13.13 41.82 16.16
C GLY A 853 11.89 41.93 15.27
N ILE A 854 12.06 42.41 14.04
CA ILE A 854 11.00 42.40 13.02
C ILE A 854 11.04 41.04 12.29
N ARG A 855 9.94 40.29 12.31
CA ARG A 855 9.86 38.88 11.83
C ARG A 855 8.90 38.65 10.66
N LYS A 856 8.87 39.56 9.66
CA LYS A 856 7.91 39.54 8.53
C LYS A 856 7.92 38.29 7.62
N HIS A 857 9.00 37.51 7.68
CA HIS A 857 9.18 36.30 6.86
C HIS A 857 9.03 35.00 7.67
N VAL A 858 8.68 35.11 8.96
CA VAL A 858 8.44 33.96 9.85
C VAL A 858 6.94 33.70 9.94
N PHE A 859 6.55 32.47 9.63
CA PHE A 859 5.17 31.97 9.70
C PHE A 859 5.15 30.72 10.57
N VAL A 860 4.35 30.74 11.62
CA VAL A 860 4.18 29.62 12.55
C VAL A 860 2.78 29.03 12.39
N TYR A 861 2.71 27.71 12.36
CA TYR A 861 1.50 26.90 12.21
C TYR A 861 1.43 25.92 13.37
N ASP A 862 0.32 25.90 14.10
CA ASP A 862 0.11 24.94 15.18
C ASP A 862 -1.36 24.75 15.53
N THR A 863 -1.67 23.86 16.46
CA THR A 863 -2.98 23.75 17.09
C THR A 863 -3.27 24.93 18.03
N GLU A 864 -4.55 25.20 18.28
CA GLU A 864 -4.99 26.32 19.14
C GLU A 864 -4.66 26.14 20.64
N ALA A 865 -4.48 24.91 21.11
CA ALA A 865 -4.37 24.60 22.53
C ALA A 865 -2.98 24.10 22.89
N GLY A 866 -2.48 24.46 24.09
CA GLY A 866 -1.24 23.91 24.65
C GLY A 866 0.03 24.70 24.32
N ASN A 867 0.05 25.42 23.21
CA ASN A 867 1.24 26.07 22.68
C ASN A 867 1.53 27.46 23.29
N SER A 868 2.81 27.85 23.32
CA SER A 868 3.25 29.17 23.77
C SER A 868 4.02 29.92 22.68
N PHE A 869 3.69 31.20 22.46
CA PHE A 869 4.27 32.02 21.40
C PHE A 869 4.87 33.31 21.95
N GLU A 870 6.19 33.37 22.04
CA GLU A 870 6.99 34.52 22.45
C GLU A 870 7.82 35.05 21.25
N LEU A 871 7.14 35.53 20.21
CA LEU A 871 7.76 35.90 18.93
C LEU A 871 7.88 37.42 18.72
N GLY A 872 8.92 37.84 17.97
CA GLY A 872 9.13 39.22 17.55
C GLY A 872 8.01 39.78 16.65
N LYS A 873 7.94 41.11 16.54
CA LYS A 873 6.85 41.80 15.82
C LYS A 873 6.80 41.43 14.34
N GLY A 874 5.61 41.08 13.86
CA GLY A 874 5.35 40.81 12.44
C GLY A 874 5.53 39.36 12.00
N ALA A 875 5.85 38.44 12.92
CA ALA A 875 5.65 37.01 12.67
C ALA A 875 4.16 36.72 12.43
N GLY A 876 3.86 35.88 11.44
CA GLY A 876 2.50 35.37 11.22
C GLY A 876 2.28 34.12 12.05
N ILE A 877 1.22 34.07 12.84
CA ILE A 877 0.83 32.88 13.60
C ILE A 877 -0.54 32.45 13.07
N THR A 878 -0.65 31.20 12.63
CA THR A 878 -1.89 30.56 12.23
C THR A 878 -2.11 29.37 13.13
N THR A 879 -3.21 29.38 13.88
CA THR A 879 -3.63 28.25 14.70
C THR A 879 -4.97 27.72 14.24
N GLU A 880 -5.15 26.40 14.28
CA GLU A 880 -6.42 25.74 13.98
C GLU A 880 -6.77 24.70 15.05
N ALA A 881 -8.05 24.42 15.23
CA ALA A 881 -8.50 23.34 16.11
C ALA A 881 -8.26 21.95 15.48
N ASP A 882 -8.11 21.88 14.15
CA ASP A 882 -7.83 20.66 13.41
C ASP A 882 -6.31 20.37 13.45
N PRO A 883 -5.87 19.26 14.07
CA PRO A 883 -4.46 18.87 14.17
C PRO A 883 -3.82 18.49 12.83
N ALA A 884 -4.61 18.34 11.76
CA ALA A 884 -4.07 18.27 10.40
C ALA A 884 -3.22 19.49 10.04
N ILE A 885 -3.36 20.62 10.73
CA ILE A 885 -2.45 21.78 10.62
C ILE A 885 -1.00 21.44 10.99
N ASN A 886 -0.71 20.32 11.66
CA ASN A 886 0.65 19.90 12.01
C ASN A 886 1.17 18.74 11.14
N GLN A 887 0.35 18.22 10.23
CA GLN A 887 0.73 17.07 9.42
C GLN A 887 1.89 17.39 8.47
N TYR A 888 2.85 16.47 8.44
CA TYR A 888 3.91 16.38 7.44
C TYR A 888 3.67 15.14 6.58
N ASN A 889 3.57 15.34 5.27
CA ASN A 889 3.60 14.26 4.27
C ASN A 889 4.62 14.69 3.20
N MET A 890 5.61 13.85 2.91
CA MET A 890 6.68 14.21 1.99
C MET A 890 6.22 14.26 0.53
N GLU A 891 5.20 13.47 0.17
CA GLU A 891 4.62 13.42 -1.19
C GLU A 891 3.81 14.70 -1.46
N ASP A 892 3.06 15.16 -0.45
CA ASP A 892 2.18 16.33 -0.56
C ASP A 892 2.79 17.63 -0.02
N ASP A 893 4.06 17.63 0.40
CA ASP A 893 4.72 18.85 0.82
C ASP A 893 5.02 19.75 -0.40
N TYR A 894 5.57 19.21 -1.49
CA TYR A 894 6.05 20.04 -2.60
C TYR A 894 5.95 19.38 -3.97
N ALA A 895 5.44 20.15 -4.95
CA ALA A 895 5.53 19.82 -6.36
C ALA A 895 6.06 21.00 -7.18
N TRP A 896 6.74 20.71 -8.29
CA TRP A 896 7.21 21.74 -9.21
C TRP A 896 6.06 22.37 -9.98
N ASN A 897 6.08 23.70 -10.03
CA ASN A 897 5.30 24.44 -11.03
C ASN A 897 5.62 23.95 -12.44
N SER A 898 4.58 23.77 -13.26
CA SER A 898 4.69 23.19 -14.59
C SER A 898 3.89 23.97 -15.63
N VAL A 899 4.37 23.90 -16.88
CA VAL A 899 3.65 24.32 -18.08
C VAL A 899 3.78 23.15 -19.04
N ARG A 900 2.65 22.53 -19.39
CA ARG A 900 2.61 21.29 -20.17
C ARG A 900 1.62 21.37 -21.31
N ALA A 901 1.75 20.50 -22.29
CA ALA A 901 0.75 20.32 -23.32
C ALA A 901 -0.42 19.50 -22.78
N LYS A 902 -1.64 20.03 -22.92
CA LYS A 902 -2.88 19.29 -22.73
C LYS A 902 -3.41 18.90 -24.09
N PHE A 903 -3.62 17.61 -24.30
CA PHE A 903 -4.23 17.08 -25.51
C PHE A 903 -5.73 16.86 -25.29
N TYR A 904 -6.52 17.08 -26.33
CA TYR A 904 -7.96 16.88 -26.29
C TYR A 904 -8.41 16.16 -27.55
N PHE A 905 -9.06 15.02 -27.33
CA PHE A 905 -9.65 14.20 -28.37
C PHE A 905 -11.12 13.96 -28.01
N ASN A 906 -12.02 14.17 -28.96
CA ASN A 906 -13.44 13.90 -28.76
C ASN A 906 -14.06 13.47 -30.09
N TYR A 907 -15.20 12.80 -30.07
CA TYR A 907 -15.91 12.40 -31.28
C TYR A 907 -17.40 12.69 -31.13
N ASN A 908 -18.01 13.25 -32.17
CA ASN A 908 -19.46 13.27 -32.29
C ASN A 908 -19.90 12.92 -33.73
N SER A 909 -21.14 12.49 -33.90
CA SER A 909 -21.66 12.02 -35.19
C SER A 909 -21.75 13.11 -36.27
N ASN A 910 -21.78 14.40 -35.89
CA ASN A 910 -21.99 15.52 -36.80
C ASN A 910 -20.67 16.09 -37.31
N ASP A 911 -19.71 16.30 -36.40
CA ASP A 911 -18.42 16.92 -36.64
C ASP A 911 -17.28 15.91 -36.79
N GLY A 912 -17.55 14.63 -36.49
CA GLY A 912 -16.54 13.58 -36.49
C GLY A 912 -15.55 13.74 -35.33
N LEU A 913 -14.27 13.44 -35.59
CA LEU A 913 -13.19 13.53 -34.62
C LEU A 913 -12.75 14.98 -34.41
N PHE A 914 -12.75 15.43 -33.16
CA PHE A 914 -12.07 16.64 -32.71
C PHE A 914 -10.66 16.28 -32.29
N ILE A 915 -9.70 17.04 -32.81
CA ILE A 915 -8.31 16.99 -32.37
C ILE A 915 -7.94 18.39 -31.91
N GLY A 916 -7.38 18.47 -30.71
CA GLY A 916 -6.96 19.74 -30.16
C GLY A 916 -5.94 19.63 -29.07
N GLY A 917 -5.48 20.80 -28.64
CA GLY A 917 -4.58 20.90 -27.52
C GLY A 917 -4.22 22.34 -27.21
N GLY A 918 -3.40 22.50 -26.18
CA GLY A 918 -2.84 23.79 -25.80
C GLY A 918 -2.16 23.74 -24.43
N PRO A 919 -1.73 24.88 -23.89
CA PRO A 919 -0.98 24.91 -22.65
C PRO A 919 -1.87 24.65 -21.44
N MET A 920 -1.38 23.82 -20.52
CA MET A 920 -1.84 23.68 -19.15
C MET A 920 -0.76 24.22 -18.22
N ILE A 921 -1.13 25.14 -17.33
CA ILE A 921 -0.25 25.78 -16.36
C ILE A 921 -0.73 25.37 -14.98
N THR A 922 0.16 24.75 -14.22
CA THR A 922 -0.09 24.34 -12.83
C THR A 922 0.87 25.06 -11.91
N ARG A 923 0.33 25.66 -10.84
CA ARG A 923 1.10 26.30 -9.78
C ARG A 923 0.76 25.69 -8.44
N HIS A 924 1.81 25.42 -7.69
CA HIS A 924 1.77 24.85 -6.35
C HIS A 924 2.19 25.89 -5.31
N SER A 925 1.70 25.74 -4.09
CA SER A 925 2.18 26.49 -2.93
C SER A 925 2.13 25.61 -1.67
N PHE A 926 2.68 26.08 -0.56
CA PHE A 926 2.62 25.35 0.72
C PHE A 926 1.18 24.91 1.03
N ARG A 927 0.99 23.59 1.22
CA ARG A 927 -0.29 22.92 1.47
C ARG A 927 -1.38 23.08 0.41
N ARG A 928 -1.01 23.49 -0.82
CA ARG A 928 -1.95 23.60 -1.93
C ARG A 928 -1.32 23.04 -3.20
N LEU A 929 -1.57 21.75 -3.44
CA LEU A 929 -1.06 20.98 -4.56
C LEU A 929 -2.22 20.42 -5.42
N PRO A 930 -2.75 21.18 -6.39
CA PRO A 930 -2.31 22.49 -6.86
C PRO A 930 -3.01 23.66 -6.16
N ALA A 931 -2.34 24.81 -6.12
CA ALA A 931 -2.95 26.08 -5.71
C ALA A 931 -3.72 26.73 -6.86
N PHE A 932 -3.32 26.41 -8.08
CA PHE A 932 -3.91 26.95 -9.29
C PHE A 932 -3.63 26.05 -10.49
N ASP A 933 -4.68 25.76 -11.24
CA ASP A 933 -4.62 25.11 -12.55
C ASP A 933 -5.34 25.95 -13.59
N GLN A 934 -4.73 26.09 -14.77
CA GLN A 934 -5.44 26.60 -15.93
C GLN A 934 -5.05 25.86 -17.19
N TYR A 935 -5.97 25.75 -18.13
CA TYR A 935 -5.63 25.36 -19.49
C TYR A 935 -6.43 26.14 -20.52
N ILE A 936 -5.79 26.36 -21.66
CA ILE A 936 -6.45 26.83 -22.89
C ILE A 936 -6.27 25.71 -23.91
N VAL A 937 -7.35 25.23 -24.49
CA VAL A 937 -7.34 24.17 -25.48
C VAL A 937 -8.08 24.65 -26.72
N GLY A 938 -7.39 24.69 -27.86
CA GLY A 938 -8.02 24.88 -29.16
C GLY A 938 -8.28 23.53 -29.80
N ASN A 939 -9.49 23.30 -30.31
CA ASN A 939 -9.85 22.07 -31.02
C ASN A 939 -10.33 22.39 -32.43
N LEU A 940 -10.00 21.50 -33.36
CA LEU A 940 -10.49 21.52 -34.74
C LEU A 940 -11.18 20.17 -35.03
N ALA A 941 -12.35 20.23 -35.65
CA ALA A 941 -12.98 19.09 -36.29
C ALA A 941 -12.65 19.12 -37.79
N PRO A 942 -11.73 18.28 -38.30
CA PRO A 942 -11.29 18.37 -39.69
C PRO A 942 -12.40 18.11 -40.71
N LEU A 943 -13.44 17.34 -40.34
CA LEU A 943 -14.55 16.98 -41.22
C LEU A 943 -15.42 18.21 -41.56
N THR A 944 -15.73 19.04 -40.57
CA THR A 944 -16.60 20.22 -40.72
C THR A 944 -15.82 21.53 -40.71
N MET A 945 -14.51 21.47 -40.45
CA MET A 945 -13.64 22.62 -40.15
C MET A 945 -14.15 23.48 -38.99
N ALA A 946 -15.01 22.91 -38.12
CA ALA A 946 -15.47 23.59 -36.92
C ALA A 946 -14.31 23.74 -35.93
N ALA A 947 -14.16 24.93 -35.36
CA ALA A 947 -13.13 25.22 -34.37
C ALA A 947 -13.77 25.63 -33.04
N THR A 948 -13.20 25.16 -31.94
CA THR A 948 -13.58 25.58 -30.59
C THR A 948 -12.34 26.01 -29.82
N LEU A 949 -12.50 26.99 -28.95
CA LEU A 949 -11.50 27.38 -27.97
C LEU A 949 -12.14 27.20 -26.60
N LYS A 950 -11.48 26.47 -25.72
CA LYS A 950 -11.95 26.21 -24.36
C LYS A 950 -10.92 26.73 -23.37
N TYR A 951 -11.38 27.53 -22.42
CA TYR A 951 -10.61 27.91 -21.24
C TYR A 951 -11.23 27.28 -19.99
N LYS A 952 -10.36 26.80 -19.12
CA LYS A 952 -10.75 26.46 -17.75
C LYS A 952 -9.62 26.87 -16.81
N GLY A 953 -9.97 27.61 -15.77
CA GLY A 953 -9.09 27.99 -14.66
C GLY A 953 -9.74 27.62 -13.34
N VAL A 954 -8.98 27.05 -12.42
CA VAL A 954 -9.40 26.75 -11.05
C VAL A 954 -8.32 27.28 -10.10
N TRP A 955 -8.73 28.09 -9.14
CA TRP A 955 -7.91 28.57 -8.03
C TRP A 955 -8.43 27.90 -6.76
N TYR A 956 -7.62 27.04 -6.18
CA TYR A 956 -8.00 26.24 -5.01
C TYR A 956 -7.71 27.02 -3.74
N GLU A 957 -8.65 26.96 -2.80
CA GLU A 957 -8.54 27.52 -1.45
C GLU A 957 -8.04 28.98 -1.43
N VAL A 958 -8.75 29.86 -2.15
CA VAL A 958 -8.39 31.29 -2.24
C VAL A 958 -8.58 31.98 -0.88
N LYS A 959 -9.62 31.59 -0.14
CA LYS A 959 -9.90 32.06 1.23
C LYS A 959 -10.87 31.11 1.96
N GLN A 960 -10.50 30.64 3.16
CA GLN A 960 -11.36 29.79 4.02
C GLN A 960 -11.98 28.59 3.27
N GLY A 961 -11.18 27.86 2.49
CA GLY A 961 -11.66 26.70 1.72
C GLY A 961 -12.51 27.03 0.48
N LEU A 962 -12.62 28.32 0.10
CA LEU A 962 -13.34 28.71 -1.11
C LEU A 962 -12.48 28.47 -2.37
N ASP A 963 -12.97 27.61 -3.25
CA ASP A 963 -12.46 27.46 -4.61
C ASP A 963 -13.13 28.45 -5.57
N ILE A 964 -12.36 28.97 -6.51
CA ILE A 964 -12.86 29.83 -7.61
C ILE A 964 -12.59 29.11 -8.92
N SER A 965 -13.63 28.94 -9.75
CA SER A 965 -13.48 28.40 -11.11
C SER A 965 -13.98 29.39 -12.16
N ALA A 966 -13.29 29.43 -13.29
CA ALA A 966 -13.68 30.15 -14.49
C ALA A 966 -13.66 29.19 -15.68
N ASP A 967 -14.80 29.07 -16.37
CA ASP A 967 -14.96 28.26 -17.57
C ASP A 967 -15.42 29.17 -18.72
N GLY A 968 -14.82 29.02 -19.90
CA GLY A 968 -15.06 29.89 -21.06
C GLY A 968 -14.89 29.20 -22.40
#